data_AF-A0A7V4SQJ6-F1
#
_entry.id   AF-A0A7V4SQJ6-F1
#
_cell.length_a   1.000
_cell.length_b   1.000
_cell.length_c   1.000
_cell.angle_alpha   90.00
_cell.angle_beta   90.00
_cell.angle_gamma   90.00
#
_symmetry.space_group_name_H-M   'P 1'
#
loop_
_entity.id
_entity.type
_entity.pdbx_description
1 polymer ?
#
loop_
_entity_poly.entity_id
_entity_poly.type
_entity_poly.pdbx_seq_one_letter_code
_entity_poly.pdbx_strand_id
1 'polypeptide(L)'
;MPLAPGGGRPYAWAWRRCFPGHRSQLLRERTLSEETRTGNPPLPFLLGRPQVSEEVTLLVTSSVVGVGAGLGAIALRWLISFFTRLSFSDLGGLLAPVLGRFHVILLPALGGLLVGPIVYFFAQEAKGHGVPEIMAAVALKGGRIRPRVALAKSVASGITIGSGGSAGAEGPIAQIGAAVGSTVGQLLKMSDERVANLAACGAAGGIAATFNAPIAGALFALELILGEFSAAYFGTVVISSVVASVVANSVLGSGPILKVPAYSLVSPFELLLYLLLGLLAAPASLVFVRLLYFLEDKFDDAKMPPYLKPALGGLGVGLIGLVLPASLGAGYGTMEQALASKLSLLLMVALLVGKIVATSLCLGSGGSGGIFAPSLYMGAMLGGTFGTLAHLLFPSLTAAPGAYAIVGMSAFFAGAARAPITSIIILFEMTGDYRIILPLMLATVVSTTLSQHLQRESIYTLKLARRGIRLRQGRDVDILQGITVAEVMTRNTDAARSDWPLARLEREFARTRHHGLPVLDEQGQLVGIVTLQDLERARAAEHPEQLTVADLATKDLVVAYPDEPVALPLRRMGARDLGRLPVVERSNPRQLLGLLRRQDIIKAYDQALFSRRLVTSTADKLRLVQLPRTQLAEVEVAEGSPAAGNTVAKMGLPRDCVLVWIQHEGQTIMPHGDVVLHAGDQVAAMVRTEQVERFLALFRDARPAEPPQAEPPMASDNGARAKQSVTPGQGVN
;
A
#
# COMPACT_ATOMS: atom_id res chain seq x y z
N MET A 1 -34.55 -75.60 23.28
CA MET A 1 -35.10 -74.26 23.03
C MET A 1 -34.16 -73.53 22.07
N PRO A 2 -34.66 -73.03 20.93
CA PRO A 2 -34.19 -73.56 19.64
C PRO A 2 -33.65 -72.53 18.61
N LEU A 3 -32.82 -73.07 17.68
CA LEU A 3 -32.68 -72.84 16.19
C LEU A 3 -32.32 -71.41 15.69
N ALA A 4 -31.48 -71.16 14.68
CA ALA A 4 -31.09 -71.86 13.43
C ALA A 4 -29.77 -71.25 12.83
N PRO A 5 -29.22 -71.78 11.69
CA PRO A 5 -27.84 -71.58 11.20
C PRO A 5 -27.69 -70.89 9.80
N GLY A 6 -26.45 -70.64 9.34
CA GLY A 6 -26.07 -70.68 7.90
C GLY A 6 -25.12 -69.61 7.32
N GLY A 7 -23.96 -70.05 6.80
CA GLY A 7 -23.48 -69.75 5.42
C GLY A 7 -22.57 -68.54 5.11
N GLY A 8 -21.44 -68.81 4.41
CA GLY A 8 -20.97 -67.97 3.27
C GLY A 8 -19.60 -67.27 3.34
N ARG A 9 -18.62 -67.78 2.56
CA ARG A 9 -17.31 -67.17 2.16
C ARG A 9 -17.50 -66.07 1.07
N PRO A 10 -16.45 -65.60 0.34
CA PRO A 10 -15.29 -64.76 0.71
C PRO A 10 -15.14 -63.53 -0.25
N TYR A 11 -14.12 -62.65 -0.06
CA TYR A 11 -13.16 -62.27 -1.11
C TYR A 11 -12.10 -61.25 -0.61
N ALA A 12 -10.86 -61.72 -0.52
CA ALA A 12 -9.63 -60.95 -0.51
C ALA A 12 -8.81 -61.35 -1.74
N TRP A 13 -8.58 -60.43 -2.68
CA TRP A 13 -7.60 -60.46 -3.78
C TRP A 13 -7.72 -59.13 -4.52
N ALA A 14 -6.91 -58.14 -4.18
CA ALA A 14 -5.82 -57.58 -5.00
C ALA A 14 -5.69 -56.16 -4.40
N TRP A 15 -4.58 -55.76 -3.80
CA TRP A 15 -3.48 -55.07 -4.48
C TRP A 15 -2.27 -55.13 -3.53
N ARG A 16 -1.53 -56.25 -3.57
CA ARG A 16 -0.16 -56.34 -3.08
C ARG A 16 0.72 -56.80 -4.22
N ARG A 17 1.07 -55.86 -5.10
CA ARG A 17 2.23 -55.91 -5.99
C ARG A 17 2.52 -54.48 -6.42
N CYS A 18 3.54 -53.90 -5.79
CA CYS A 18 4.46 -52.86 -6.27
C CYS A 18 5.08 -52.18 -5.04
N PHE A 19 6.42 -52.08 -5.04
CA PHE A 19 7.31 -51.46 -4.05
C PHE A 19 7.81 -52.30 -2.86
N PRO A 20 8.78 -53.21 -3.07
CA PRO A 20 9.84 -53.45 -2.10
C PRO A 20 11.05 -52.53 -2.41
N GLY A 21 11.46 -51.67 -1.48
CA GLY A 21 12.71 -50.92 -1.70
C GLY A 21 13.00 -49.68 -0.84
N HIS A 22 12.53 -49.58 0.41
CA HIS A 22 12.83 -48.43 1.27
C HIS A 22 13.78 -48.73 2.43
N ARG A 23 14.73 -49.66 2.26
CA ARG A 23 15.76 -49.95 3.28
C ARG A 23 17.19 -50.12 2.79
N SER A 24 17.49 -49.82 1.52
CA SER A 24 18.84 -49.94 0.93
C SER A 24 19.48 -48.61 0.49
N GLN A 25 18.81 -47.45 0.63
CA GLN A 25 19.37 -46.15 0.25
C GLN A 25 20.22 -45.47 1.35
N LEU A 26 20.00 -45.80 2.62
CA LEU A 26 20.74 -45.18 3.74
C LEU A 26 22.17 -45.73 3.95
N LEU A 27 22.57 -46.78 3.23
CA LEU A 27 23.92 -47.37 3.31
C LEU A 27 24.79 -47.11 2.07
N ARG A 28 24.25 -46.48 1.01
CA ARG A 28 25.00 -46.12 -0.21
C ARG A 28 25.52 -44.69 -0.26
N GLU A 29 25.06 -43.82 0.64
CA GLU A 29 25.55 -42.43 0.75
C GLU A 29 26.80 -42.30 1.63
N ARG A 30 27.18 -43.34 2.39
CA ARG A 30 28.39 -43.34 3.23
C ARG A 30 29.66 -43.82 2.54
N THR A 31 29.58 -44.36 1.31
CA THR A 31 30.75 -44.89 0.58
C THR A 31 31.20 -44.02 -0.59
N LEU A 32 30.54 -42.88 -0.87
CA LEU A 32 30.96 -41.90 -1.88
C LEU A 32 31.64 -40.65 -1.27
N SER A 33 31.83 -40.60 0.06
CA SER A 33 32.44 -39.46 0.75
C SER A 33 33.92 -39.62 1.10
N GLU A 34 34.59 -40.71 0.69
CA GLU A 34 36.02 -40.94 1.04
C GLU A 34 37.01 -40.93 -0.13
N GLU A 35 36.58 -40.89 -1.39
CA GLU A 35 37.50 -41.10 -2.53
C GLU A 35 37.88 -39.84 -3.34
N THR A 36 37.74 -38.62 -2.79
CA THR A 36 38.19 -37.39 -3.47
C THR A 36 38.96 -36.41 -2.56
N ARG A 37 39.72 -36.93 -1.60
CA ARG A 37 40.61 -36.16 -0.71
C ARG A 37 42.09 -36.26 -1.11
N THR A 38 42.43 -36.05 -2.38
CA THR A 38 43.82 -35.79 -2.79
C THR A 38 43.86 -34.84 -3.97
N GLY A 39 43.87 -33.54 -3.69
CA GLY A 39 44.06 -32.49 -4.68
C GLY A 39 43.91 -31.13 -4.02
N ASN A 40 45.05 -30.50 -3.70
CA ASN A 40 45.07 -29.12 -3.21
C ASN A 40 44.30 -28.21 -4.17
N PRO A 41 43.28 -27.44 -3.73
CA PRO A 41 42.67 -26.45 -4.58
C PRO A 41 43.63 -25.27 -4.80
N PRO A 42 43.63 -24.65 -6.00
CA PRO A 42 44.47 -23.49 -6.29
C PRO A 42 43.99 -22.27 -5.49
N LEU A 43 44.94 -21.37 -5.21
CA LEU A 43 44.86 -20.32 -4.20
C LEU A 43 44.10 -19.01 -4.54
N PRO A 44 43.23 -18.84 -5.57
CA PRO A 44 42.42 -17.63 -5.70
C PRO A 44 40.93 -17.79 -5.32
N PHE A 45 40.54 -18.77 -4.49
CA PHE A 45 39.14 -18.93 -4.04
C PHE A 45 38.75 -18.06 -2.81
N LEU A 46 39.67 -17.29 -2.23
CA LEU A 46 39.44 -16.55 -0.97
C LEU A 46 38.90 -15.11 -1.11
N LEU A 47 38.54 -14.65 -2.32
CA LEU A 47 37.97 -13.30 -2.52
C LEU A 47 36.67 -13.30 -3.35
N GLY A 48 35.80 -14.28 -3.11
CA GLY A 48 34.38 -14.14 -3.47
C GLY A 48 33.70 -13.23 -2.46
N ARG A 49 33.34 -11.98 -2.85
CA ARG A 49 32.44 -11.16 -2.03
C ARG A 49 31.17 -11.98 -1.75
N PRO A 50 30.78 -12.22 -0.48
CA PRO A 50 29.57 -12.97 -0.21
C PRO A 50 28.39 -12.20 -0.81
N GLN A 51 27.73 -12.77 -1.81
CA GLN A 51 26.41 -12.31 -2.22
C GLN A 51 25.47 -12.71 -1.10
N VAL A 52 25.34 -11.82 -0.10
CA VAL A 52 24.38 -11.97 0.99
C VAL A 52 23.01 -12.20 0.36
N SER A 53 22.30 -13.26 0.77
CA SER A 53 20.98 -13.53 0.23
C SER A 53 20.09 -12.32 0.45
N GLU A 54 19.19 -12.07 -0.50
CA GLU A 54 18.33 -10.90 -0.43
C GLU A 54 17.46 -10.88 0.83
N GLU A 55 17.01 -12.06 1.25
CA GLU A 55 16.29 -12.26 2.51
C GLU A 55 17.13 -11.82 3.69
N VAL A 56 18.39 -12.25 3.79
CA VAL A 56 19.29 -11.83 4.88
C VAL A 56 19.50 -10.31 4.86
N THR A 57 19.63 -9.71 3.68
CA THR A 57 19.74 -8.25 3.57
C THR A 57 18.50 -7.55 4.10
N LEU A 58 17.31 -8.04 3.77
CA LEU A 58 16.05 -7.49 4.27
C LEU A 58 15.86 -7.70 5.78
N LEU A 59 16.28 -8.84 6.33
CA LEU A 59 16.21 -9.13 7.77
C LEU A 59 17.20 -8.28 8.57
N VAL A 60 18.42 -8.08 8.06
CA VAL A 60 19.42 -7.22 8.70
C VAL A 60 18.96 -5.76 8.66
N THR A 61 18.49 -5.28 7.51
CA THR A 61 17.99 -3.91 7.39
C THR A 61 16.74 -3.68 8.23
N SER A 62 15.80 -4.63 8.31
CA SER A 62 14.63 -4.49 9.19
C SER A 62 15.03 -4.49 10.67
N SER A 63 16.06 -5.23 11.07
CA SER A 63 16.60 -5.20 12.43
C SER A 63 17.20 -3.83 12.76
N VAL A 64 18.00 -3.25 11.85
CA VAL A 64 18.56 -1.90 12.01
C VAL A 64 17.45 -0.86 12.13
N VAL A 65 16.40 -0.99 11.31
CA VAL A 65 15.22 -0.13 11.39
C VAL A 65 14.49 -0.30 12.72
N GLY A 66 14.36 -1.52 13.24
CA GLY A 66 13.80 -1.80 14.55
C GLY A 66 14.57 -1.10 15.67
N VAL A 67 15.91 -1.16 15.65
CA VAL A 67 16.75 -0.41 16.62
C VAL A 67 16.47 1.08 16.54
N GLY A 68 16.50 1.65 15.33
CA GLY A 68 16.26 3.09 15.15
C GLY A 68 14.85 3.53 15.53
N ALA A 69 13.82 2.70 15.26
CA ALA A 69 12.44 2.97 15.68
C ALA A 69 12.28 2.90 17.21
N GLY A 70 12.90 1.92 17.87
CA GLY A 70 12.94 1.80 19.33
C GLY A 70 13.61 3.01 20.00
N LEU A 71 14.78 3.43 19.49
CA LEU A 71 15.47 4.64 19.95
C LEU A 71 14.63 5.90 19.72
N GLY A 72 13.96 6.00 18.57
CA GLY A 72 13.05 7.10 18.27
C GLY A 72 11.87 7.19 19.24
N ALA A 73 11.29 6.03 19.61
CA ALA A 73 10.22 5.95 20.60
C ALA A 73 10.69 6.40 22.00
N ILE A 74 11.87 5.94 22.44
CA ILE A 74 12.50 6.37 23.70
C ILE A 74 12.73 7.88 23.70
N ALA A 75 13.35 8.40 22.64
CA ALA A 75 13.67 9.83 22.52
C ALA A 75 12.41 10.70 22.59
N LEU A 76 11.34 10.33 21.89
CA LEU A 76 10.08 11.07 21.94
C LEU A 76 9.42 10.99 23.31
N ARG A 77 9.43 9.84 23.98
CA ARG A 77 8.91 9.71 25.36
C ARG A 77 9.66 10.61 26.34
N TRP A 78 10.99 10.63 26.28
CA TRP A 78 11.81 11.53 27.08
C TRP A 78 11.55 13.00 26.76
N LEU A 79 11.34 13.33 25.48
CA LEU A 79 11.02 14.69 25.07
C LEU A 79 9.66 15.14 25.60
N ILE A 80 8.64 14.28 25.56
CA ILE A 80 7.33 14.54 26.17
C ILE A 80 7.52 14.76 27.67
N SER A 81 8.22 13.87 28.40
CA SER A 81 8.48 14.03 29.83
C SER A 81 9.26 15.31 30.17
N PHE A 82 10.21 15.69 29.32
CA PHE A 82 10.95 16.95 29.45
C PHE A 82 10.01 18.16 29.34
N PHE A 83 9.22 18.24 28.27
CA PHE A 83 8.28 19.35 28.09
C PHE A 83 7.13 19.34 29.11
N THR A 84 6.72 18.19 29.62
CA THR A 84 5.76 18.10 30.74
C THR A 84 6.34 18.70 32.01
N ARG A 85 7.58 18.37 32.38
CA ARG A 85 8.24 18.97 33.55
C ARG A 85 8.43 20.47 33.37
N LEU A 86 8.93 20.89 32.20
CA LEU A 86 9.11 22.31 31.88
C LEU A 86 7.79 23.08 31.97
N SER A 87 6.69 22.51 31.46
CA SER A 87 5.40 23.19 31.43
C SER A 87 4.71 23.22 32.80
N PHE A 88 4.55 22.07 33.45
CA PHE A 88 3.72 21.96 34.66
C PHE A 88 4.51 22.11 35.96
N SER A 89 5.80 21.74 35.99
CA SER A 89 6.64 21.89 37.19
C SER A 89 7.32 23.25 37.21
N ASP A 90 8.07 23.60 36.17
CA ASP A 90 8.88 24.82 36.16
C ASP A 90 8.01 26.07 35.87
N LEU A 91 7.46 26.16 34.66
CA LEU A 91 6.61 27.28 34.25
C LEU A 91 5.32 27.33 35.08
N GLY A 92 4.70 26.17 35.33
CA GLY A 92 3.54 26.05 36.20
C GLY A 92 3.83 26.52 37.62
N GLY A 93 4.98 26.15 38.19
CA GLY A 93 5.41 26.61 39.51
C GLY A 93 5.67 28.11 39.61
N LEU A 94 6.17 28.74 38.54
CA LEU A 94 6.36 30.19 38.47
C LEU A 94 5.05 30.96 38.27
N LEU A 95 4.13 30.42 37.48
CA LEU A 95 2.87 31.07 37.12
C LEU A 95 1.75 30.83 38.15
N ALA A 96 1.75 29.69 38.84
CA ALA A 96 0.71 29.34 39.81
C ALA A 96 0.55 30.38 40.95
N PRO A 97 1.61 30.97 41.52
CA PRO A 97 1.47 32.02 42.54
C PRO A 97 0.78 33.29 42.03
N VAL A 98 0.94 33.62 40.75
CA VAL A 98 0.42 34.86 40.15
C VAL A 98 -0.97 34.66 39.54
N LEU A 99 -1.18 33.55 38.83
CA LEU A 99 -2.37 33.27 38.03
C LEU A 99 -3.30 32.22 38.66
N GLY A 100 -2.93 31.65 39.81
CA GLY A 100 -3.69 30.58 40.44
C GLY A 100 -3.88 29.39 39.49
N ARG A 101 -5.11 28.86 39.39
CA ARG A 101 -5.44 27.71 38.53
C ARG A 101 -5.47 28.05 37.03
N PHE A 102 -5.46 29.33 36.65
CA PHE A 102 -5.57 29.75 35.25
C PHE A 102 -4.31 29.49 34.43
N HIS A 103 -3.16 29.20 35.05
CA HIS A 103 -1.94 28.81 34.32
C HIS A 103 -2.17 27.59 33.41
N VAL A 104 -3.07 26.68 33.79
CA VAL A 104 -3.46 25.49 32.99
C VAL A 104 -4.05 25.87 31.63
N ILE A 105 -4.63 27.07 31.48
CA ILE A 105 -5.12 27.56 30.19
C ILE A 105 -3.96 27.99 29.29
N LEU A 106 -2.97 28.67 29.88
CA LEU A 106 -1.88 29.28 29.12
C LEU A 106 -0.88 28.24 28.62
N LEU A 107 -0.63 27.16 29.36
CA LEU A 107 0.39 26.18 28.98
C LEU A 107 0.12 25.53 27.60
N PRO A 108 -1.07 24.98 27.30
CA PRO A 108 -1.31 24.42 25.97
C PRO A 108 -1.36 25.50 24.88
N ALA A 109 -1.79 26.73 25.20
CA ALA A 109 -1.78 27.84 24.25
C ALA A 109 -0.35 28.25 23.85
N LEU A 110 0.57 28.34 24.81
CA LEU A 110 1.99 28.60 24.59
C LEU A 110 2.65 27.46 23.80
N GLY A 111 2.33 26.20 24.14
CA GLY A 111 2.77 25.04 23.37
C GLY A 111 2.32 25.12 21.91
N GLY A 112 1.05 25.46 21.66
CA GLY A 112 0.52 25.69 20.32
C GLY A 112 1.22 26.83 19.58
N LEU A 113 1.55 27.92 20.26
CA LEU A 113 2.29 29.05 19.69
C LEU A 113 3.71 28.67 19.24
N LEU A 114 4.36 27.73 19.93
CA LEU A 114 5.67 27.20 19.52
C LEU A 114 5.54 26.17 18.37
N VAL A 115 4.50 25.33 18.43
CA VAL A 115 4.28 24.25 17.45
C VAL A 115 3.89 24.80 16.08
N GLY A 116 3.07 25.85 16.02
CA GLY A 116 2.60 26.43 14.77
C GLY A 116 3.72 26.84 13.80
N PRO A 117 4.73 27.62 14.22
CA PRO A 117 5.90 27.93 13.40
C PRO A 117 6.70 26.71 12.96
N ILE A 118 6.90 25.71 13.84
CA ILE A 118 7.62 24.46 13.49
C ILE A 118 6.89 23.73 12.35
N VAL A 119 5.58 23.57 12.48
CA VAL A 119 4.76 22.90 11.46
C VAL A 119 4.70 23.73 10.17
N TYR A 120 4.55 25.04 10.26
CA TYR A 120 4.36 25.90 9.09
C TYR A 120 5.65 26.11 8.29
N PHE A 121 6.76 26.46 8.96
CA PHE A 121 8.01 26.85 8.28
C PHE A 121 8.96 25.67 8.04
N PHE A 122 8.94 24.62 8.89
CA PHE A 122 9.95 23.55 8.82
C PHE A 122 9.43 22.28 8.16
N ALA A 123 8.25 21.77 8.56
CA ALA A 123 7.64 20.58 7.97
C ALA A 123 6.12 20.55 8.11
N GLN A 124 5.40 20.86 7.03
CA GLN A 124 3.93 20.80 7.00
C GLN A 124 3.40 19.38 7.20
N GLU A 125 4.20 18.36 6.84
CA GLU A 125 3.92 16.94 7.08
C GLU A 125 3.87 16.60 8.59
N ALA A 126 4.33 17.51 9.47
CA ALA A 126 4.22 17.36 10.92
C ALA A 126 2.83 17.73 11.48
N LYS A 127 1.95 18.39 10.71
CA LYS A 127 0.58 18.76 11.13
C LYS A 127 -0.28 17.53 11.41
N GLY A 128 -1.00 17.51 12.53
CA GLY A 128 -2.01 16.50 12.83
C GLY A 128 -1.43 15.15 13.27
N HIS A 129 -2.15 14.05 12.99
CA HIS A 129 -1.93 12.74 13.63
C HIS A 129 -0.84 11.82 13.03
N GLY A 130 -0.26 12.14 11.87
CA GLY A 130 0.91 11.45 11.29
C GLY A 130 0.68 10.15 10.50
N VAL A 131 -0.24 9.27 10.92
CA VAL A 131 -0.45 7.96 10.26
C VAL A 131 -0.85 8.10 8.78
N PRO A 132 -1.77 9.00 8.38
CA PRO A 132 -2.15 9.15 6.97
C PRO A 132 -1.01 9.66 6.10
N GLU A 133 -0.07 10.42 6.65
CA GLU A 133 1.13 10.83 5.93
C GLU A 133 2.04 9.63 5.60
N ILE A 134 2.11 8.62 6.47
CA ILE A 134 2.79 7.34 6.20
C ILE A 134 2.05 6.57 5.11
N MET A 135 0.73 6.41 5.24
CA MET A 135 -0.11 5.71 4.26
C MET A 135 0.01 6.34 2.87
N ALA A 136 -0.02 7.67 2.79
CA ALA A 136 0.16 8.40 1.53
C ALA A 136 1.57 8.21 0.95
N ALA A 137 2.61 8.18 1.77
CA ALA A 137 3.97 7.95 1.30
C ALA A 137 4.14 6.53 0.74
N VAL A 138 3.62 5.51 1.43
CA VAL A 138 3.64 4.11 0.98
C VAL A 138 2.82 3.93 -0.29
N ALA A 139 1.65 4.57 -0.39
CA ALA A 139 0.77 4.42 -1.54
C ALA A 139 1.23 5.21 -2.78
N LEU A 140 1.77 6.42 -2.62
CA LEU A 140 1.98 7.36 -3.73
C LEU A 140 3.45 7.72 -4.00
N LYS A 141 4.35 7.46 -3.04
CA LYS A 141 5.75 7.93 -3.10
C LYS A 141 6.76 6.80 -2.95
N GLY A 142 6.35 5.55 -3.17
CA GLY A 142 7.24 4.40 -3.00
C GLY A 142 7.80 4.27 -1.59
N GLY A 143 7.05 4.69 -0.57
CA GLY A 143 7.51 4.69 0.82
C GLY A 143 8.52 5.78 1.19
N ARG A 144 8.85 6.70 0.29
CA ARG A 144 9.85 7.74 0.53
C ARG A 144 9.32 8.85 1.44
N ILE A 145 9.96 9.00 2.59
CA ILE A 145 9.67 10.01 3.62
C ILE A 145 10.93 10.84 3.84
N ARG A 146 10.76 12.16 3.98
CA ARG A 146 11.86 13.10 4.19
C ARG A 146 12.41 12.95 5.62
N PRO A 147 13.73 12.78 5.83
CA PRO A 147 14.30 12.57 7.18
C PRO A 147 13.97 13.70 8.17
N ARG A 148 13.93 14.96 7.69
CA ARG A 148 13.59 16.13 8.51
C ARG A 148 12.21 16.04 9.19
N VAL A 149 11.30 15.24 8.64
CA VAL A 149 9.95 15.05 9.20
C VAL A 149 10.04 14.34 10.55
N ALA A 150 10.97 13.40 10.74
CA ALA A 150 11.15 12.73 12.03
C ALA A 150 11.49 13.73 13.15
N LEU A 151 12.45 14.63 12.90
CA LEU A 151 12.86 15.65 13.86
C LEU A 151 11.73 16.64 14.15
N ALA A 152 11.14 17.21 13.09
CA ALA A 152 10.04 18.16 13.20
C ALA A 152 8.86 17.59 13.99
N LYS A 153 8.48 16.34 13.66
CA LYS A 153 7.37 15.63 14.30
C LYS A 153 7.67 15.33 15.76
N SER A 154 8.89 14.92 16.07
CA SER A 154 9.32 14.63 17.45
C SER A 154 9.16 15.87 18.32
N VAL A 155 9.77 16.99 17.91
CA VAL A 155 9.75 18.24 18.68
C VAL A 155 8.33 18.80 18.79
N ALA A 156 7.60 18.88 17.68
CA ALA A 156 6.23 19.41 17.68
C ALA A 156 5.29 18.57 18.56
N SER A 157 5.38 17.24 18.51
CA SER A 157 4.54 16.35 19.33
C SER A 157 4.96 16.37 20.80
N GLY A 158 6.26 16.43 21.07
CA GLY A 158 6.81 16.59 22.41
C GLY A 158 6.29 17.84 23.10
N ILE A 159 6.32 18.99 22.41
CA ILE A 159 5.77 20.26 22.93
C ILE A 159 4.26 20.15 23.10
N THR A 160 3.53 19.72 22.06
CA THR A 160 2.05 19.67 22.10
C THR A 160 1.55 18.82 23.27
N ILE A 161 2.06 17.58 23.42
CA ILE A 161 1.63 16.67 24.48
C ILE A 161 2.18 17.13 25.83
N GLY A 162 3.45 17.57 25.85
CA GLY A 162 4.13 18.01 27.06
C GLY A 162 3.49 19.23 27.71
N SER A 163 3.00 20.18 26.90
CA SER A 163 2.32 21.39 27.39
C SER A 163 0.84 21.16 27.76
N GLY A 164 0.34 19.92 27.66
CA GLY A 164 -1.04 19.56 28.04
C GLY A 164 -2.01 19.40 26.87
N GLY A 165 -1.57 19.56 25.62
CA GLY A 165 -2.40 19.29 24.43
C GLY A 165 -2.98 17.87 24.44
N SER A 166 -4.26 17.74 24.12
CA SER A 166 -4.95 16.44 24.11
C SER A 166 -4.58 15.66 22.85
N ALA A 167 -3.48 14.92 22.93
CA ALA A 167 -3.00 14.02 21.87
C ALA A 167 -2.17 12.87 22.44
N GLY A 168 -2.05 11.80 21.65
CA GLY A 168 -1.22 10.63 21.95
C GLY A 168 0.15 10.68 21.26
N ALA A 169 1.08 9.83 21.69
CA ALA A 169 2.44 9.78 21.13
C ALA A 169 2.56 8.81 19.93
N GLU A 170 1.55 7.95 19.72
CA GLU A 170 1.67 6.74 18.91
C GLU A 170 1.79 7.04 17.42
N GLY A 171 0.97 7.97 16.91
CA GLY A 171 1.03 8.42 15.52
C GLY A 171 2.38 9.06 15.17
N PRO A 172 2.90 10.00 15.99
CA PRO A 172 4.24 10.54 15.86
C PRO A 172 5.33 9.47 15.91
N ILE A 173 5.29 8.53 16.86
CA ILE A 173 6.29 7.47 16.98
C ILE A 173 6.26 6.56 15.74
N ALA A 174 5.08 6.18 15.25
CA ALA A 174 4.95 5.44 14.00
C ALA A 174 5.54 6.21 12.81
N GLN A 175 5.31 7.52 12.73
CA GLN A 175 5.83 8.37 11.65
C GLN A 175 7.36 8.55 11.74
N ILE A 176 7.91 8.68 12.95
CA ILE A 176 9.35 8.73 13.20
C ILE A 176 9.99 7.39 12.78
N GLY A 177 9.43 6.27 13.22
CA GLY A 177 9.90 4.95 12.83
C GLY A 177 9.82 4.74 11.32
N ALA A 178 8.71 5.10 10.68
CA ALA A 178 8.57 5.03 9.23
C ALA A 178 9.60 5.89 8.49
N ALA A 179 9.90 7.09 9.00
CA ALA A 179 10.94 7.94 8.44
C ALA A 179 12.34 7.33 8.58
N VAL A 180 12.65 6.68 9.72
CA VAL A 180 13.91 5.91 9.90
C VAL A 180 14.00 4.79 8.86
N GLY A 181 12.95 3.97 8.75
CA GLY A 181 12.89 2.87 7.78
C GLY A 181 13.05 3.34 6.34
N SER A 182 12.32 4.39 5.98
CA SER A 182 12.41 5.02 4.68
C SER A 182 13.80 5.58 4.38
N THR A 183 14.46 6.18 5.38
CA THR A 183 15.81 6.75 5.25
C THR A 183 16.84 5.65 5.03
N VAL A 184 16.78 4.55 5.80
CA VAL A 184 17.66 3.39 5.62
C VAL A 184 17.54 2.82 4.20
N GLY A 185 16.30 2.61 3.73
CA GLY A 185 16.06 2.11 2.37
C GLY A 185 16.58 3.05 1.27
N GLN A 186 16.41 4.37 1.45
CA GLN A 186 16.91 5.38 0.52
C GLN A 186 18.44 5.46 0.49
N LEU A 187 19.10 5.40 1.66
CA LEU A 187 20.56 5.41 1.77
C LEU A 187 21.19 4.19 1.09
N LEU A 188 20.53 3.02 1.20
CA LEU A 188 20.94 1.78 0.55
C LEU A 188 20.48 1.67 -0.91
N LYS A 189 19.85 2.72 -1.46
CA LYS A 189 19.33 2.78 -2.84
C LYS A 189 18.44 1.58 -3.21
N MET A 190 17.59 1.15 -2.27
CA MET A 190 16.67 0.04 -2.48
C MET A 190 15.51 0.43 -3.42
N SER A 191 14.83 -0.58 -3.98
CA SER A 191 13.60 -0.37 -4.75
C SER A 191 12.48 0.25 -3.91
N ASP A 192 11.55 0.94 -4.56
CA ASP A 192 10.44 1.62 -3.89
C ASP A 192 9.56 0.66 -3.07
N GLU A 193 9.39 -0.58 -3.54
CA GLU A 193 8.69 -1.63 -2.79
C GLU A 193 9.40 -1.98 -1.47
N ARG A 194 10.74 -2.10 -1.50
CA ARG A 194 11.54 -2.37 -0.31
C ARG A 194 11.59 -1.16 0.63
N VAL A 195 11.67 0.06 0.09
CA VAL A 195 11.60 1.29 0.90
C VAL A 195 10.24 1.40 1.58
N ALA A 196 9.15 1.08 0.88
CA ALA A 196 7.81 1.00 1.47
C ALA A 196 7.72 -0.08 2.57
N ASN A 197 8.30 -1.26 2.34
CA ASN A 197 8.36 -2.30 3.37
C ASN A 197 9.18 -1.85 4.60
N LEU A 198 10.34 -1.21 4.41
CA LEU A 198 11.13 -0.69 5.53
C LEU A 198 10.43 0.46 6.27
N ALA A 199 9.71 1.33 5.56
CA ALA A 199 8.86 2.34 6.19
C ALA A 199 7.75 1.69 7.04
N ALA A 200 7.14 0.61 6.55
CA ALA A 200 6.17 -0.19 7.32
C ALA A 200 6.83 -0.88 8.53
N CYS A 201 8.02 -1.46 8.37
CA CYS A 201 8.83 -2.03 9.46
C CYS A 201 9.12 -0.99 10.54
N GLY A 202 9.45 0.23 10.14
CA GLY A 202 9.69 1.34 11.05
C GLY A 202 8.43 1.78 11.80
N ALA A 203 7.30 1.90 11.10
CA ALA A 203 6.01 2.19 11.73
C ALA A 203 5.62 1.11 12.75
N ALA A 204 5.78 -0.17 12.37
CA ALA A 204 5.54 -1.31 13.23
C ALA A 204 6.42 -1.29 14.49
N GLY A 205 7.72 -1.08 14.31
CA GLY A 205 8.70 -0.94 15.38
C GLY A 205 8.36 0.21 16.33
N GLY A 206 7.93 1.35 15.80
CA GLY A 206 7.51 2.48 16.60
C GLY A 206 6.29 2.17 17.49
N ILE A 207 5.25 1.57 16.91
CA ILE A 207 4.05 1.16 17.67
C ILE A 207 4.41 0.07 18.70
N ALA A 208 5.20 -0.93 18.31
CA ALA A 208 5.66 -2.01 19.18
C ALA A 208 6.44 -1.48 20.39
N ALA A 209 7.43 -0.61 20.16
CA ALA A 209 8.22 0.06 21.19
C ALA A 209 7.37 0.96 22.10
N THR A 210 6.30 1.54 21.56
CA THR A 210 5.38 2.37 22.35
C THR A 210 4.52 1.53 23.26
N PHE A 211 4.01 0.40 22.77
CA PHE A 211 3.02 -0.38 23.50
C PHE A 211 3.55 -1.60 24.23
N ASN A 212 4.85 -1.89 24.10
CA ASN A 212 5.41 -3.19 24.45
C ASN A 212 4.60 -4.33 23.81
N ALA A 213 4.20 -4.12 22.55
CA ALA A 213 3.24 -4.96 21.82
C ALA A 213 3.74 -5.28 20.40
N PRO A 214 4.77 -6.15 20.25
CA PRO A 214 5.38 -6.45 18.96
C PRO A 214 4.44 -7.07 17.93
N ILE A 215 3.50 -7.94 18.35
CA ILE A 215 2.58 -8.59 17.42
C ILE A 215 1.59 -7.57 16.88
N ALA A 216 1.03 -6.75 17.77
CA ALA A 216 0.10 -5.68 17.42
C ALA A 216 0.76 -4.61 16.56
N GLY A 217 2.02 -4.24 16.83
CA GLY A 217 2.78 -3.33 15.98
C GLY A 217 2.95 -3.86 14.55
N ALA A 218 3.22 -5.16 14.40
CA ALA A 218 3.31 -5.79 13.09
C ALA A 218 1.96 -5.81 12.35
N LEU A 219 0.89 -6.17 13.04
CA LEU A 219 -0.46 -6.19 12.47
C LEU A 219 -0.96 -4.77 12.13
N PHE A 220 -0.61 -3.76 12.93
CA PHE A 220 -0.87 -2.35 12.60
C PHE A 220 -0.27 -1.98 11.24
N ALA A 221 0.99 -2.35 10.99
CA ALA A 221 1.63 -2.03 9.72
C ALA A 221 1.00 -2.80 8.54
N LEU A 222 0.64 -4.06 8.71
CA LEU A 222 0.02 -4.87 7.66
C LEU A 222 -1.41 -4.42 7.35
N GLU A 223 -2.23 -4.20 8.38
CA GLU A 223 -3.66 -3.87 8.26
C GLU A 223 -3.89 -2.41 7.85
N LEU A 224 -3.12 -1.45 8.39
CA LEU A 224 -3.33 -0.01 8.17
C LEU A 224 -2.34 0.64 7.19
N ILE A 225 -1.05 0.28 7.23
CA ILE A 225 -0.03 0.98 6.43
C ILE A 225 0.11 0.36 5.04
N LEU A 226 0.31 -0.95 4.96
CA LEU A 226 0.45 -1.69 3.70
C LEU A 226 -0.91 -2.00 3.08
N GLY A 227 -1.91 -2.34 3.90
CA GLY A 227 -3.26 -2.66 3.44
C GLY A 227 -3.35 -4.01 2.70
N GLU A 228 -2.32 -4.85 2.83
CA GLU A 228 -2.24 -6.19 2.27
C GLU A 228 -1.47 -7.13 3.21
N PHE A 229 -2.02 -8.33 3.42
CA PHE A 229 -1.36 -9.38 4.19
C PHE A 229 -0.45 -10.20 3.27
N SER A 230 0.73 -9.67 2.96
CA SER A 230 1.75 -10.43 2.24
C SER A 230 2.61 -11.23 3.23
N ALA A 231 2.64 -12.55 3.06
CA ALA A 231 3.53 -13.43 3.83
C ALA A 231 5.01 -13.06 3.66
N ALA A 232 5.38 -12.48 2.51
CA ALA A 232 6.75 -12.05 2.23
C ALA A 232 7.21 -10.90 3.15
N TYR A 233 6.31 -9.98 3.52
CA TYR A 233 6.65 -8.83 4.38
C TYR A 233 6.51 -9.11 5.87
N PHE A 234 5.69 -10.10 6.21
CA PHE A 234 5.40 -10.47 7.60
C PHE A 234 6.67 -10.68 8.42
N GLY A 235 7.64 -11.46 7.91
CA GLY A 235 8.89 -11.74 8.63
C GLY A 235 9.69 -10.50 8.97
N THR A 236 9.91 -9.61 7.99
CA THR A 236 10.69 -8.37 8.20
C THR A 236 10.04 -7.40 9.17
N VAL A 237 8.71 -7.25 9.08
CA VAL A 237 7.93 -6.37 9.93
C VAL A 237 7.94 -6.87 11.37
N VAL A 238 7.73 -8.18 11.58
CA VAL A 238 7.78 -8.80 12.91
C VAL A 238 9.15 -8.63 13.56
N ILE A 239 10.25 -8.86 12.82
CA ILE A 239 11.60 -8.70 13.36
C ILE A 239 11.87 -7.25 13.78
N SER A 240 11.50 -6.28 12.95
CA SER A 240 11.61 -4.86 13.32
C SER A 240 10.83 -4.55 14.59
N SER A 241 9.59 -5.02 14.70
CA SER A 241 8.75 -4.87 15.91
C SER A 241 9.39 -5.47 17.15
N VAL A 242 9.89 -6.71 17.07
CA VAL A 242 10.52 -7.40 18.19
C VAL A 242 11.78 -6.66 18.64
N VAL A 243 12.66 -6.30 17.70
CA VAL A 243 13.90 -5.58 18.01
C VAL A 243 13.59 -4.22 18.64
N ALA A 244 12.62 -3.47 18.10
CA ALA A 244 12.21 -2.19 18.65
C ALA A 244 11.65 -2.31 20.08
N SER A 245 10.83 -3.33 20.35
CA SER A 245 10.33 -3.62 21.71
C SER A 245 11.46 -3.97 22.67
N VAL A 246 12.43 -4.81 22.26
CA VAL A 246 13.59 -5.15 23.11
C VAL A 246 14.40 -3.91 23.46
N VAL A 247 14.68 -3.05 22.46
CA VAL A 247 15.39 -1.78 22.68
C VAL A 247 14.61 -0.88 23.65
N ALA A 248 13.32 -0.69 23.42
CA ALA A 248 12.47 0.12 24.29
C ALA A 248 12.42 -0.42 25.73
N ASN A 249 12.23 -1.73 25.90
CA ASN A 249 12.13 -2.38 27.21
C ASN A 249 13.42 -2.30 28.01
N SER A 250 14.59 -2.27 27.36
CA SER A 250 15.88 -2.13 28.03
C SER A 250 16.03 -0.79 28.77
N VAL A 251 15.29 0.24 28.35
CA VAL A 251 15.35 1.60 28.91
C VAL A 251 14.09 1.97 29.68
N LEU A 252 12.92 1.60 29.16
CA LEU A 252 11.61 2.02 29.69
C LEU A 252 10.96 0.98 30.63
N GLY A 253 11.50 -0.23 30.68
CA GLY A 253 10.97 -1.36 31.45
C GLY A 253 10.04 -2.28 30.63
N SER A 254 9.87 -3.51 31.09
CA SER A 254 9.19 -4.61 30.36
C SER A 254 7.76 -4.92 30.82
N GLY A 255 7.21 -4.16 31.78
CA GLY A 255 5.87 -4.40 32.31
C GLY A 255 4.74 -4.05 31.31
N PRO A 256 3.53 -4.60 31.50
CA PRO A 256 2.36 -4.14 30.77
C PRO A 256 2.10 -2.65 31.04
N ILE A 257 1.70 -1.93 30.00
CA ILE A 257 1.47 -0.47 30.10
C ILE A 257 0.19 -0.16 30.88
N LEU A 258 -0.82 -1.04 30.80
CA LEU A 258 -2.05 -0.91 31.54
C LEU A 258 -2.10 -1.98 32.62
N LYS A 259 -2.15 -1.57 33.88
CA LYS A 259 -2.38 -2.50 34.99
C LYS A 259 -3.87 -2.76 35.13
N VAL A 260 -4.28 -3.99 34.89
CA VAL A 260 -5.69 -4.36 34.81
C VAL A 260 -5.99 -5.48 35.79
N PRO A 261 -7.12 -5.43 36.52
CA PRO A 261 -7.56 -6.56 37.32
C PRO A 261 -7.82 -7.79 36.44
N ALA A 262 -7.58 -8.97 36.99
CA ALA A 262 -7.83 -10.24 36.30
C ALA A 262 -9.28 -10.33 35.84
N TYR A 263 -9.50 -10.68 34.57
CA TYR A 263 -10.83 -10.84 34.02
C TYR A 263 -11.34 -12.29 34.19
N SER A 264 -12.60 -12.43 34.57
CA SER A 264 -13.34 -13.69 34.49
C SER A 264 -14.71 -13.41 33.90
N LEU A 265 -15.10 -14.18 32.89
CA LEU A 265 -16.45 -14.14 32.35
C LEU A 265 -17.42 -14.65 33.43
N VAL A 266 -18.34 -13.80 33.88
CA VAL A 266 -19.28 -14.15 34.96
C VAL A 266 -20.45 -14.94 34.40
N SER A 267 -20.97 -14.54 33.24
CA SER A 267 -22.10 -15.18 32.58
C SER A 267 -21.95 -15.14 31.05
N PRO A 268 -22.37 -16.17 30.29
CA PRO A 268 -22.41 -16.09 28.83
C PRO A 268 -23.30 -14.95 28.29
N PHE A 269 -24.34 -14.56 29.04
CA PHE A 269 -25.20 -13.42 28.70
C PHE A 269 -24.46 -12.08 28.71
N GLU A 270 -23.30 -12.01 29.36
CA GLU A 270 -22.41 -10.85 29.34
C GLU A 270 -21.97 -10.50 27.91
N LEU A 271 -21.86 -11.50 27.01
CA LEU A 271 -21.53 -11.29 25.60
C LEU A 271 -22.58 -10.44 24.86
N LEU A 272 -23.85 -10.51 25.26
CA LEU A 272 -24.89 -9.65 24.69
C LEU A 272 -24.66 -8.19 25.08
N LEU A 273 -24.21 -7.93 26.30
CA LEU A 273 -23.86 -6.59 26.76
C LEU A 273 -22.63 -6.05 26.02
N TYR A 274 -21.63 -6.89 25.75
CA TYR A 274 -20.48 -6.50 24.92
C TYR A 274 -20.87 -6.23 23.45
N LEU A 275 -21.82 -6.98 22.90
CA LEU A 275 -22.40 -6.68 21.58
C LEU A 275 -23.05 -5.29 21.57
N LEU A 276 -23.87 -4.97 22.58
CA LEU A 276 -24.47 -3.64 22.74
C LEU A 276 -23.42 -2.54 22.88
N LEU A 277 -22.36 -2.80 23.65
CA LEU A 277 -21.23 -1.87 23.76
C LEU A 277 -20.57 -1.60 22.41
N GLY A 278 -20.38 -2.62 21.57
CA GLY A 278 -19.89 -2.47 20.19
C GLY A 278 -20.80 -1.60 19.33
N LEU A 279 -22.13 -1.81 19.44
CA LEU A 279 -23.14 -1.00 18.75
C LEU A 279 -23.13 0.47 19.20
N LEU A 280 -22.84 0.75 20.48
CA LEU A 280 -22.71 2.10 21.03
C LEU A 280 -21.37 2.76 20.67
N ALA A 281 -20.29 1.97 20.60
CA ALA A 281 -18.95 2.47 20.29
C ALA A 281 -18.84 3.00 18.85
N ALA A 282 -19.53 2.38 17.89
CA ALA A 282 -19.51 2.83 16.49
C ALA A 282 -20.01 4.27 16.30
N PRO A 283 -21.24 4.65 16.70
CA PRO A 283 -21.71 6.03 16.55
C PRO A 283 -20.89 7.01 17.40
N ALA A 284 -20.41 6.62 18.59
CA ALA A 284 -19.55 7.47 19.40
C ALA A 284 -18.22 7.79 18.70
N SER A 285 -17.58 6.78 18.10
CA SER A 285 -16.37 6.96 17.29
C SER A 285 -16.63 7.82 16.05
N LEU A 286 -17.79 7.67 15.40
CA LEU A 286 -18.20 8.48 14.25
C LEU A 286 -18.37 9.96 14.63
N VAL A 287 -18.97 10.25 15.78
CA VAL A 287 -19.09 11.63 16.31
C VAL A 287 -17.70 12.23 16.50
N PHE A 288 -16.77 11.48 17.09
CA PHE A 288 -15.38 11.93 17.24
C PHE A 288 -14.72 12.23 15.90
N VAL A 289 -14.78 11.30 14.94
CA VAL A 289 -14.21 11.49 13.59
C VAL A 289 -14.79 12.74 12.91
N ARG A 290 -16.13 12.86 12.90
CA ARG A 290 -16.80 14.00 12.25
C ARG A 290 -16.44 15.32 12.92
N LEU A 291 -16.41 15.38 14.24
CA LEU A 291 -16.09 16.62 14.96
C LEU A 291 -14.63 17.04 14.76
N LEU A 292 -13.70 16.08 14.79
CA LEU A 292 -12.28 16.35 14.53
C LEU A 292 -12.10 17.03 13.17
N TYR A 293 -12.66 16.43 12.13
CA TYR A 293 -12.52 16.93 10.77
C TYR A 293 -13.35 18.18 10.51
N PHE A 294 -14.51 18.34 11.15
CA PHE A 294 -15.28 19.58 11.11
C PHE A 294 -14.48 20.75 11.71
N LEU A 295 -13.82 20.53 12.86
CA LEU A 295 -12.97 21.56 13.46
C LEU A 295 -11.70 21.82 12.64
N GLU A 296 -11.10 20.79 12.05
CA GLU A 296 -10.00 20.98 11.09
C GLU A 296 -10.43 21.90 9.93
N ASP A 297 -11.59 21.66 9.32
CA ASP A 297 -12.14 22.48 8.24
C ASP A 297 -12.37 23.93 8.71
N LYS A 298 -12.97 24.12 9.89
CA LYS A 298 -13.22 25.46 10.44
C LYS A 298 -11.94 26.23 10.74
N PHE A 299 -10.90 25.55 11.24
CA PHE A 299 -9.61 26.19 11.46
C PHE A 299 -8.92 26.48 10.12
N ASP A 300 -8.98 25.58 9.14
CA ASP A 300 -8.37 25.79 7.83
C ASP A 300 -9.03 26.96 7.08
N ASP A 301 -10.36 27.11 7.15
CA ASP A 301 -11.14 28.21 6.57
C ASP A 301 -10.96 29.57 7.29
N ALA A 302 -10.45 29.57 8.52
CA ALA A 302 -10.31 30.79 9.30
C ALA A 302 -9.26 31.74 8.68
N LYS A 303 -9.64 33.02 8.50
CA LYS A 303 -8.80 34.12 7.98
C LYS A 303 -7.77 34.59 9.01
N MET A 304 -6.87 33.70 9.42
CA MET A 304 -5.77 34.01 10.34
C MET A 304 -4.48 33.30 9.90
N PRO A 305 -3.30 33.81 10.29
CA PRO A 305 -2.03 33.17 9.94
C PRO A 305 -1.99 31.71 10.41
N PRO A 306 -1.65 30.74 9.55
CA PRO A 306 -1.69 29.32 9.90
C PRO A 306 -0.85 28.93 11.11
N TYR A 307 0.26 29.64 11.36
CA TYR A 307 1.14 29.39 12.50
C TYR A 307 0.55 29.83 13.86
N LEU A 308 -0.53 30.62 13.89
CA LEU A 308 -1.22 31.00 15.15
C LEU A 308 -2.38 30.07 15.49
N LYS A 309 -2.90 29.32 14.51
CA LYS A 309 -4.06 28.44 14.70
C LYS A 309 -3.87 27.44 15.86
N PRO A 310 -2.72 26.76 16.01
CA PRO A 310 -2.54 25.82 17.11
C PRO A 310 -2.56 26.47 18.50
N ALA A 311 -2.19 27.75 18.62
CA ALA A 311 -2.28 28.48 19.89
C ALA A 311 -3.74 28.67 20.33
N LEU A 312 -4.65 28.95 19.39
CA LEU A 312 -6.08 29.05 19.67
C LEU A 312 -6.70 27.70 20.05
N GLY A 313 -6.31 26.63 19.35
CA GLY A 313 -6.71 25.28 19.73
C GLY A 313 -6.19 24.91 21.13
N GLY A 314 -4.94 25.27 21.44
CA GLY A 314 -4.34 25.13 22.76
C GLY A 314 -5.10 25.89 23.85
N LEU A 315 -5.51 27.14 23.59
CA LEU A 315 -6.35 27.90 24.50
C LEU A 315 -7.68 27.19 24.79
N GLY A 316 -8.32 26.65 23.76
CA GLY A 316 -9.54 25.85 23.92
C GLY A 316 -9.33 24.58 24.74
N VAL A 317 -8.23 23.86 24.50
CA VAL A 317 -7.84 22.68 25.31
C VAL A 317 -7.58 23.09 26.77
N GLY A 318 -6.90 24.21 26.99
CA GLY A 318 -6.62 24.74 28.31
C GLY A 318 -7.87 25.13 29.09
N LEU A 319 -8.87 25.73 28.42
CA LEU A 319 -10.19 26.02 29.01
C LEU A 319 -10.91 24.74 29.45
N ILE A 320 -10.88 23.69 28.63
CA ILE A 320 -11.42 22.38 29.01
C ILE A 320 -10.63 21.79 30.17
N GLY A 321 -9.30 21.91 30.15
CA GLY A 321 -8.39 21.46 31.20
C GLY A 321 -8.60 22.14 32.55
N LEU A 322 -9.07 23.39 32.56
CA LEU A 322 -9.41 24.09 33.81
C LEU A 322 -10.55 23.37 34.56
N VAL A 323 -11.56 22.89 33.82
CA VAL A 323 -12.74 22.20 34.39
C VAL A 323 -12.48 20.69 34.52
N LEU A 324 -11.81 20.10 33.54
CA LEU A 324 -11.52 18.67 33.43
C LEU A 324 -10.01 18.43 33.24
N PRO A 325 -9.18 18.58 34.29
CA PRO A 325 -7.73 18.41 34.19
C PRO A 325 -7.31 17.04 33.64
N ALA A 326 -8.07 15.99 33.96
CA ALA A 326 -7.82 14.63 33.49
C ALA A 326 -8.00 14.45 31.97
N SER A 327 -8.56 15.44 31.27
CA SER A 327 -8.66 15.43 29.80
C SER A 327 -7.38 15.86 29.10
N LEU A 328 -6.39 16.44 29.80
CA LEU A 328 -5.14 16.92 29.22
C LEU A 328 -4.17 15.77 28.85
N GLY A 329 -3.26 16.04 27.92
CA GLY A 329 -2.23 15.08 27.49
C GLY A 329 -2.80 13.79 26.89
N ALA A 330 -2.04 12.70 27.00
CA ALA A 330 -2.43 11.39 26.47
C ALA A 330 -3.50 10.67 27.31
N GLY A 331 -3.51 10.87 28.64
CA GLY A 331 -4.56 10.37 29.55
C GLY A 331 -4.39 8.93 30.05
N TYR A 332 -3.20 8.32 29.94
CA TYR A 332 -2.93 6.95 30.41
C TYR A 332 -3.29 6.70 31.89
N GLY A 333 -2.91 7.61 32.80
CA GLY A 333 -3.26 7.45 34.22
C GLY A 333 -4.76 7.47 34.50
N THR A 334 -5.53 8.24 33.73
CA THR A 334 -7.01 8.26 33.86
C THR A 334 -7.64 7.02 33.25
N MET A 335 -7.08 6.47 32.17
CA MET A 335 -7.48 5.16 31.64
C MET A 335 -7.30 4.08 32.72
N GLU A 336 -6.14 4.03 33.39
CA GLU A 336 -5.90 3.10 34.50
C GLU A 336 -6.91 3.28 35.65
N GLN A 337 -7.29 4.51 35.98
CA GLN A 337 -8.32 4.76 37.00
C GLN A 337 -9.70 4.23 36.57
N ALA A 338 -10.08 4.36 35.30
CA ALA A 338 -11.33 3.80 34.78
C ALA A 338 -11.29 2.26 34.80
N LEU A 339 -10.17 1.67 34.36
CA LEU A 339 -9.91 0.24 34.37
C LEU A 339 -9.94 -0.35 35.79
N ALA A 340 -9.46 0.42 36.78
CA ALA A 340 -9.52 0.07 38.20
C ALA A 340 -10.87 0.40 38.87
N SER A 341 -11.87 0.84 38.10
CA SER A 341 -13.21 1.24 38.59
C SER A 341 -13.18 2.32 39.68
N LYS A 342 -12.20 3.25 39.60
CA LYS A 342 -12.01 4.35 40.55
C LYS A 342 -12.68 5.67 40.13
N LEU A 343 -13.21 5.74 38.91
CA LEU A 343 -13.88 6.94 38.41
C LEU A 343 -15.40 6.86 38.59
N SER A 344 -16.02 7.99 38.93
CA SER A 344 -17.47 8.08 39.01
C SER A 344 -18.11 8.11 37.61
N LEU A 345 -19.35 7.63 37.52
CA LEU A 345 -20.10 7.60 36.25
C LEU A 345 -20.19 8.97 35.59
N LEU A 346 -20.56 10.00 36.36
CA LEU A 346 -20.70 11.37 35.84
C LEU A 346 -19.35 11.90 35.32
N LEU A 347 -18.26 11.61 36.01
CA LEU A 347 -16.92 12.03 35.58
C LEU A 347 -16.50 11.32 34.29
N MET A 348 -16.78 10.02 34.14
CA MET A 348 -16.47 9.31 32.89
C MET A 348 -17.23 9.87 31.70
N VAL A 349 -18.52 10.19 31.85
CA VAL A 349 -19.31 10.86 30.80
C VAL A 349 -18.73 12.24 30.46
N ALA A 350 -18.42 13.05 31.48
CA ALA A 350 -17.82 14.37 31.28
C ALA A 350 -16.46 14.28 30.57
N LEU A 351 -15.64 13.29 30.94
CA LEU A 351 -14.33 13.05 30.33
C LEU A 351 -14.42 12.51 28.91
N LEU A 352 -15.42 11.68 28.59
CA LEU A 352 -15.68 11.24 27.22
C LEU A 352 -15.93 12.45 26.31
N VAL A 353 -16.90 13.30 26.69
CA VAL A 353 -17.24 14.51 25.92
C VAL A 353 -16.06 15.49 25.89
N GLY A 354 -15.45 15.75 27.04
CA GLY A 354 -14.30 16.66 27.16
C GLY A 354 -13.13 16.21 26.30
N LYS A 355 -12.80 14.91 26.27
CA LYS A 355 -11.70 14.39 25.45
C LYS A 355 -11.99 14.48 23.96
N ILE A 356 -13.23 14.21 23.54
CA ILE A 356 -13.66 14.34 22.13
C ILE A 356 -13.43 15.78 21.66
N VAL A 357 -13.89 16.77 22.42
CA VAL A 357 -13.74 18.20 22.06
C VAL A 357 -12.28 18.63 22.15
N ALA A 358 -11.57 18.32 23.25
CA ALA A 358 -10.18 18.73 23.45
C ALA A 358 -9.25 18.17 22.37
N THR A 359 -9.39 16.88 22.02
CA THR A 359 -8.56 16.26 20.97
C THR A 359 -8.85 16.86 19.60
N SER A 360 -10.12 17.14 19.31
CA SER A 360 -10.55 17.75 18.06
C SER A 360 -10.04 19.20 17.91
N LEU A 361 -10.06 20.00 18.99
CA LEU A 361 -9.47 21.34 19.02
C LEU A 361 -7.95 21.28 18.88
N CYS A 362 -7.29 20.37 19.61
CA CYS A 362 -5.83 20.23 19.62
C CYS A 362 -5.30 19.89 18.23
N LEU A 363 -5.83 18.85 17.58
CA LEU A 363 -5.33 18.38 16.30
C LEU A 363 -5.93 19.14 15.10
N GLY A 364 -7.21 19.51 15.17
CA GLY A 364 -7.89 20.27 14.12
C GLY A 364 -7.31 21.67 13.91
N SER A 365 -6.84 22.31 14.99
CA SER A 365 -6.16 23.61 14.90
C SER A 365 -4.75 23.56 14.30
N GLY A 366 -4.21 22.37 14.06
CA GLY A 366 -2.87 22.16 13.51
C GLY A 366 -1.80 21.73 14.52
N GLY A 367 -2.19 21.37 15.75
CA GLY A 367 -1.30 20.72 16.70
C GLY A 367 -0.71 19.40 16.16
N SER A 368 0.38 18.94 16.77
CA SER A 368 1.07 17.71 16.37
C SER A 368 0.92 16.66 17.45
N GLY A 369 0.53 15.45 17.07
CA GLY A 369 0.33 14.36 18.03
C GLY A 369 -0.25 13.15 17.33
N GLY A 370 -0.87 12.24 18.08
CA GLY A 370 -1.54 11.04 17.60
C GLY A 370 -2.98 10.95 18.14
N ILE A 371 -3.83 10.21 17.43
CA ILE A 371 -5.24 9.98 17.82
C ILE A 371 -5.48 8.63 18.48
N PHE A 372 -4.46 7.77 18.51
CA PHE A 372 -4.57 6.41 19.04
C PHE A 372 -4.90 6.40 20.54
N ALA A 373 -4.04 6.97 21.40
CA ALA A 373 -4.32 7.03 22.85
C ALA A 373 -5.62 7.80 23.20
N PRO A 374 -5.94 8.96 22.58
CA PRO A 374 -7.24 9.59 22.79
C PRO A 374 -8.44 8.71 22.42
N SER A 375 -8.34 7.90 21.35
CA SER A 375 -9.42 6.99 20.96
C SER A 375 -9.59 5.86 21.98
N LEU A 376 -8.48 5.29 22.47
CA LEU A 376 -8.52 4.34 23.57
C LEU A 376 -9.13 4.98 24.82
N TYR A 377 -8.73 6.20 25.17
CA TYR A 377 -9.26 6.94 26.31
C TYR A 377 -10.78 7.10 26.22
N MET A 378 -11.28 7.56 25.07
CA MET A 378 -12.71 7.72 24.83
C MET A 378 -13.44 6.38 24.95
N GLY A 379 -12.86 5.31 24.40
CA GLY A 379 -13.38 3.96 24.54
C GLY A 379 -13.40 3.47 26.00
N ALA A 380 -12.36 3.75 26.79
CA ALA A 380 -12.30 3.41 28.21
C ALA A 380 -13.41 4.12 28.99
N MET A 381 -13.63 5.41 28.74
CA MET A 381 -14.70 6.18 29.39
C MET A 381 -16.09 5.69 28.97
N LEU A 382 -16.30 5.41 27.68
CA LEU A 382 -17.56 4.87 27.17
C LEU A 382 -17.85 3.49 27.77
N GLY A 383 -16.87 2.59 27.69
CA GLY A 383 -16.96 1.23 28.22
C GLY A 383 -17.13 1.20 29.73
N GLY A 384 -16.37 2.01 30.48
CA GLY A 384 -16.51 2.13 31.93
C GLY A 384 -17.86 2.71 32.35
N THR A 385 -18.38 3.69 31.62
CA THR A 385 -19.73 4.24 31.85
C THR A 385 -20.79 3.17 31.62
N PHE A 386 -20.73 2.48 30.47
CA PHE A 386 -21.66 1.41 30.13
C PHE A 386 -21.57 0.25 31.13
N GLY A 387 -20.37 -0.19 31.47
CA GLY A 387 -20.13 -1.25 32.44
C GLY A 387 -20.62 -0.92 33.83
N THR A 388 -20.47 0.33 34.28
CA THR A 388 -21.00 0.78 35.57
C THR A 388 -22.53 0.73 35.58
N LEU A 389 -23.19 1.19 34.51
CA LEU A 389 -24.64 1.08 34.36
C LEU A 389 -25.12 -0.36 34.29
N ALA A 390 -24.44 -1.20 33.50
CA ALA A 390 -24.75 -2.61 33.37
C ALA A 390 -24.61 -3.34 34.71
N HIS A 391 -23.56 -3.03 35.49
CA HIS A 391 -23.35 -3.62 36.80
C HIS A 391 -24.38 -3.17 37.84
N LEU A 392 -24.86 -1.91 37.76
CA LEU A 392 -25.95 -1.43 38.59
C LEU A 392 -27.29 -2.13 38.27
N LEU A 393 -27.56 -2.42 37.00
CA LEU A 393 -28.80 -3.06 36.56
C LEU A 393 -28.77 -4.59 36.71
N PHE A 394 -27.61 -5.22 36.49
CA PHE A 394 -27.42 -6.67 36.43
C PHE A 394 -26.17 -7.11 37.21
N PRO A 395 -26.10 -6.90 38.54
CA PRO A 395 -24.89 -7.13 39.33
C PRO A 395 -24.42 -8.60 39.34
N SER A 396 -25.34 -9.56 39.19
CA SER A 396 -25.02 -11.00 39.18
C SER A 396 -24.59 -11.54 37.82
N LEU A 397 -24.78 -10.78 36.73
CA LEU A 397 -24.52 -11.22 35.36
C LEU A 397 -23.27 -10.58 34.74
N THR A 398 -22.71 -9.56 35.39
CA THR A 398 -21.71 -8.66 34.79
C THR A 398 -20.38 -8.77 35.49
N ALA A 399 -19.28 -8.72 34.73
CA ALA A 399 -17.96 -8.50 35.28
C ALA A 399 -17.82 -7.09 35.85
N ALA A 400 -16.68 -6.83 36.51
CA ALA A 400 -16.35 -5.50 37.00
C ALA A 400 -16.38 -4.46 35.85
N PRO A 401 -16.80 -3.20 36.11
CA PRO A 401 -16.86 -2.14 35.10
C PRO A 401 -15.55 -1.93 34.31
N GLY A 402 -14.41 -2.23 34.94
CA GLY A 402 -13.10 -2.22 34.30
C GLY A 402 -12.99 -3.12 33.06
N ALA A 403 -13.66 -4.27 33.04
CA ALA A 403 -13.67 -5.18 31.89
C ALA A 403 -14.34 -4.52 30.67
N TYR A 404 -15.48 -3.87 30.88
CA TYR A 404 -16.17 -3.11 29.85
C TYR A 404 -15.36 -1.92 29.37
N ALA A 405 -14.57 -1.27 30.24
CA ALA A 405 -13.65 -0.22 29.81
C ALA A 405 -12.63 -0.74 28.79
N ILE A 406 -12.00 -1.89 29.02
CA ILE A 406 -11.04 -2.52 28.08
C ILE A 406 -11.72 -2.83 26.74
N VAL A 407 -12.91 -3.43 26.78
CA VAL A 407 -13.64 -3.77 25.56
C VAL A 407 -14.06 -2.51 24.81
N GLY A 408 -14.46 -1.47 25.54
CA GLY A 408 -14.78 -0.15 24.99
C GLY A 408 -13.58 0.52 24.32
N MET A 409 -12.37 0.40 24.87
CA MET A 409 -11.13 0.89 24.26
C MET A 409 -10.95 0.31 22.86
N SER A 410 -11.04 -1.03 22.73
CA SER A 410 -10.89 -1.70 21.45
C SER A 410 -12.03 -1.37 20.48
N ALA A 411 -13.28 -1.46 20.95
CA ALA A 411 -14.43 -1.22 20.08
C ALA A 411 -14.43 0.21 19.52
N PHE A 412 -14.16 1.22 20.35
CA PHE A 412 -14.11 2.62 19.90
C PHE A 412 -12.96 2.87 18.91
N PHE A 413 -11.75 2.38 19.23
CA PHE A 413 -10.61 2.54 18.32
C PHE A 413 -10.86 1.83 16.99
N ALA A 414 -11.34 0.59 17.00
CA ALA A 414 -11.63 -0.16 15.78
C ALA A 414 -12.73 0.49 14.94
N GLY A 415 -13.78 1.03 15.57
CA GLY A 415 -14.81 1.84 14.89
C GLY A 415 -14.21 3.07 14.20
N ALA A 416 -13.33 3.81 14.87
CA ALA A 416 -12.68 4.99 14.30
C ALA A 416 -11.66 4.64 13.19
N ALA A 417 -10.76 3.69 13.46
CA ALA A 417 -9.60 3.37 12.64
C ALA A 417 -9.89 2.37 11.51
N ARG A 418 -10.92 1.53 11.66
CA ARG A 418 -11.19 0.35 10.83
C ARG A 418 -10.05 -0.68 10.82
N ALA A 419 -9.48 -0.92 12.00
CA ALA A 419 -8.41 -1.90 12.21
C ALA A 419 -8.79 -2.89 13.32
N PRO A 420 -9.79 -3.76 13.09
CA PRO A 420 -10.27 -4.68 14.12
C PRO A 420 -9.18 -5.62 14.62
N ILE A 421 -8.35 -6.18 13.73
CA ILE A 421 -7.32 -7.16 14.13
C ILE A 421 -6.27 -6.47 15.01
N THR A 422 -5.75 -5.35 14.54
CA THR A 422 -4.78 -4.54 15.27
C THR A 422 -5.33 -4.14 16.64
N SER A 423 -6.58 -3.68 16.71
CA SER A 423 -7.21 -3.26 17.96
C SER A 423 -7.27 -4.38 18.98
N ILE A 424 -7.75 -5.56 18.57
CA ILE A 424 -7.87 -6.73 19.46
C ILE A 424 -6.50 -7.13 20.01
N ILE A 425 -5.49 -7.22 19.14
CA ILE A 425 -4.16 -7.69 19.53
C ILE A 425 -3.41 -6.64 20.37
N ILE A 426 -3.55 -5.34 20.10
CA ILE A 426 -2.95 -4.29 20.94
C ILE A 426 -3.53 -4.34 22.35
N LEU A 427 -4.87 -4.45 22.49
CA LEU A 427 -5.47 -4.49 23.82
C LEU A 427 -5.11 -5.78 24.55
N PHE A 428 -5.06 -6.91 23.85
CA PHE A 428 -4.56 -8.16 24.41
C PHE A 428 -3.12 -8.01 24.95
N GLU A 429 -2.18 -7.53 24.15
CA GLU A 429 -0.77 -7.40 24.57
C GLU A 429 -0.59 -6.34 25.66
N MET A 430 -1.31 -5.22 25.60
CA MET A 430 -1.22 -4.16 26.62
C MET A 430 -1.80 -4.56 27.98
N THR A 431 -2.76 -5.49 28.00
CA THR A 431 -3.45 -5.93 29.22
C THR A 431 -2.88 -7.24 29.77
N GLY A 432 -2.34 -8.11 28.90
CA GLY A 432 -1.78 -9.41 29.26
C GLY A 432 -2.80 -10.48 29.67
N ASP A 433 -4.11 -10.22 29.52
CA ASP A 433 -5.17 -11.19 29.88
C ASP A 433 -5.86 -11.73 28.62
N TYR A 434 -5.62 -13.00 28.28
CA TYR A 434 -6.25 -13.65 27.14
C TYR A 434 -7.76 -13.89 27.34
N ARG A 435 -8.25 -13.92 28.59
CA ARG A 435 -9.65 -14.30 28.88
C ARG A 435 -10.66 -13.28 28.35
N ILE A 436 -10.25 -12.03 28.15
CA ILE A 436 -11.11 -10.97 27.62
C ILE A 436 -11.19 -10.94 26.08
N ILE A 437 -10.45 -11.83 25.39
CA ILE A 437 -10.36 -11.83 23.93
C ILE A 437 -11.72 -12.06 23.24
N LEU A 438 -12.58 -12.92 23.79
CA LEU A 438 -13.89 -13.22 23.21
C LEU A 438 -14.82 -11.98 23.21
N PRO A 439 -15.05 -11.31 24.36
CA PRO A 439 -15.71 -9.99 24.39
C PRO A 439 -15.10 -8.96 23.44
N LEU A 440 -13.76 -8.87 23.41
CA LEU A 440 -13.04 -7.92 22.56
C LEU A 440 -13.36 -8.16 21.09
N MET A 441 -13.23 -9.40 20.61
CA MET A 441 -13.51 -9.76 19.22
C MET A 441 -14.94 -9.40 18.83
N LEU A 442 -15.92 -9.77 19.65
CA LEU A 442 -17.33 -9.52 19.38
C LEU A 442 -17.64 -8.01 19.27
N ALA A 443 -17.32 -7.23 20.30
CA ALA A 443 -17.62 -5.80 20.32
C ALA A 443 -16.86 -5.03 19.23
N THR A 444 -15.60 -5.39 18.98
CA THR A 444 -14.73 -4.75 17.98
C THR A 444 -15.22 -4.99 16.55
N VAL A 445 -15.59 -6.22 16.21
CA VAL A 445 -16.11 -6.56 14.87
C VAL A 445 -17.47 -5.89 14.64
N VAL A 446 -18.36 -5.91 15.65
CA VAL A 446 -19.65 -5.21 15.57
C VAL A 446 -19.45 -3.70 15.35
N SER A 447 -18.58 -3.08 16.14
CA SER A 447 -18.32 -1.65 16.02
C SER A 447 -17.70 -1.27 14.67
N THR A 448 -16.74 -2.06 14.20
CA THR A 448 -16.09 -1.86 12.89
C THR A 448 -17.09 -2.01 11.75
N THR A 449 -17.88 -3.08 11.76
CA THR A 449 -18.88 -3.37 10.72
C THR A 449 -19.92 -2.26 10.68
N LEU A 450 -20.48 -1.86 11.82
CA LEU A 450 -21.46 -0.78 11.87
C LEU A 450 -20.85 0.55 11.41
N SER A 451 -19.63 0.89 11.83
CA SER A 451 -18.97 2.10 11.37
C SER A 451 -18.70 2.10 9.85
N GLN A 452 -18.40 0.95 9.24
CA GLN A 452 -18.22 0.84 7.79
C GLN A 452 -19.52 1.07 7.01
N HIS A 453 -20.67 0.73 7.59
CA HIS A 453 -21.98 1.02 7.00
C HIS A 453 -22.35 2.51 7.14
N LEU A 454 -22.01 3.14 8.28
CA LEU A 454 -22.39 4.53 8.58
C LEU A 454 -21.52 5.59 7.91
N GLN A 455 -20.25 5.29 7.63
CA GLN A 455 -19.32 6.17 6.93
C GLN A 455 -18.49 5.39 5.93
N ARG A 456 -18.00 6.03 4.86
CA ARG A 456 -17.15 5.36 3.85
C ARG A 456 -15.68 5.35 4.19
N GLU A 457 -15.21 6.35 4.92
CA GLU A 457 -13.80 6.52 5.27
C GLU A 457 -13.56 6.26 6.77
N SER A 458 -12.33 5.86 7.14
CA SER A 458 -11.88 5.82 8.53
C SER A 458 -11.32 7.16 8.97
N ILE A 459 -11.01 7.28 10.27
CA ILE A 459 -10.30 8.44 10.79
C ILE A 459 -8.95 8.67 10.08
N TYR A 460 -8.31 7.64 9.51
CA TYR A 460 -7.05 7.76 8.80
C TYR A 460 -7.24 8.03 7.31
N THR A 461 -8.23 7.41 6.66
CA THR A 461 -8.43 7.57 5.20
C THR A 461 -9.20 8.82 4.84
N LEU A 462 -10.03 9.38 5.74
CA LEU A 462 -10.86 10.55 5.43
C LEU A 462 -10.03 11.79 5.05
N LYS A 463 -8.91 12.05 5.75
CA LYS A 463 -7.96 13.12 5.40
C LYS A 463 -7.39 12.95 3.99
N LEU A 464 -7.10 11.71 3.60
CA LEU A 464 -6.57 11.39 2.28
C LEU A 464 -7.64 11.54 1.21
N ALA A 465 -8.84 11.02 1.45
CA ALA A 465 -9.96 11.12 0.53
C ALA A 465 -10.32 12.59 0.21
N ARG A 466 -10.24 13.48 1.21
CA ARG A 466 -10.43 14.93 1.05
C ARG A 466 -9.34 15.60 0.21
N ARG A 467 -8.11 15.07 0.22
CA ARG A 467 -7.01 15.49 -0.67
C ARG A 467 -7.09 14.85 -2.07
N GLY A 468 -8.17 14.15 -2.39
CA GLY A 468 -8.35 13.42 -3.65
C GLY A 468 -7.67 12.05 -3.68
N ILE A 469 -7.02 11.63 -2.59
CA ILE A 469 -6.28 10.36 -2.49
C ILE A 469 -7.21 9.29 -1.92
N ARG A 470 -7.70 8.38 -2.76
CA ARG A 470 -8.58 7.28 -2.33
C ARG A 470 -7.81 5.98 -2.25
N LEU A 471 -7.38 5.64 -1.04
CA LEU A 471 -6.79 4.34 -0.73
C LEU A 471 -7.92 3.32 -0.57
N ARG A 472 -8.32 2.65 -1.66
CA ARG A 472 -9.23 1.51 -1.57
C ARG A 472 -8.45 0.29 -1.06
N GLN A 473 -8.95 -0.33 0.00
CA GLN A 473 -8.52 -1.65 0.45
C GLN A 473 -8.70 -2.62 -0.75
N GLY A 474 -7.60 -3.22 -1.22
CA GLY A 474 -7.58 -3.94 -2.51
C GLY A 474 -7.31 -2.99 -3.69
N ARG A 475 -6.03 -2.89 -4.08
CA ARG A 475 -5.43 -1.98 -5.07
C ARG A 475 -5.93 -2.14 -6.53
N ASP A 476 -7.21 -1.96 -6.81
CA ASP A 476 -7.74 -2.03 -8.20
C ASP A 476 -8.07 -0.67 -8.84
N VAL A 477 -8.01 0.44 -8.10
CA VAL A 477 -8.55 1.73 -8.59
C VAL A 477 -7.55 2.63 -9.33
N ASP A 478 -6.25 2.31 -9.30
CA ASP A 478 -5.23 3.10 -10.00
C ASP A 478 -5.03 2.69 -11.48
N ILE A 479 -5.50 1.51 -11.86
CA ILE A 479 -5.19 0.93 -13.17
C ILE A 479 -5.87 1.71 -14.30
N LEU A 480 -7.16 2.01 -14.16
CA LEU A 480 -7.91 2.79 -15.16
C LEU A 480 -7.55 4.28 -15.19
N GLN A 481 -6.83 4.78 -14.17
CA GLN A 481 -6.32 6.16 -14.17
C GLN A 481 -4.98 6.28 -14.89
N GLY A 482 -4.20 5.20 -14.97
CA GLY A 482 -2.93 5.16 -15.68
C GLY A 482 -3.04 4.90 -17.19
N ILE A 483 -4.19 4.43 -17.68
CA ILE A 483 -4.40 4.10 -19.10
C ILE A 483 -5.11 5.27 -19.79
N THR A 484 -4.52 5.78 -20.87
CA THR A 484 -5.11 6.87 -21.66
C THR A 484 -6.07 6.36 -22.73
N VAL A 485 -7.01 7.20 -23.16
CA VAL A 485 -7.89 6.86 -24.30
C VAL A 485 -7.09 6.60 -25.56
N ALA A 486 -6.01 7.34 -25.80
CA ALA A 486 -5.14 7.17 -26.97
C ALA A 486 -4.50 5.78 -27.08
N GLU A 487 -4.28 5.10 -25.95
CA GLU A 487 -3.73 3.74 -25.88
C GLU A 487 -4.76 2.66 -26.20
N VAL A 488 -6.05 2.93 -25.96
CA VAL A 488 -7.12 1.93 -26.02
C VAL A 488 -8.05 2.12 -27.20
N MET A 489 -8.16 3.34 -27.74
CA MET A 489 -9.08 3.66 -28.83
C MET A 489 -8.74 2.90 -30.13
N THR A 490 -9.78 2.55 -30.88
CA THR A 490 -9.62 2.02 -32.24
C THR A 490 -9.41 3.20 -33.19
N ARG A 491 -8.20 3.36 -33.74
CA ARG A 491 -7.83 4.48 -34.63
C ARG A 491 -8.42 4.35 -36.03
N ASN A 492 -8.36 3.15 -36.61
CA ASN A 492 -8.94 2.88 -37.92
C ASN A 492 -10.36 2.34 -37.74
N THR A 493 -11.32 3.23 -37.53
CA THR A 493 -12.74 2.87 -37.37
C THR A 493 -13.47 2.97 -38.70
N ASP A 494 -14.28 1.97 -39.03
CA ASP A 494 -15.29 2.10 -40.08
C ASP A 494 -16.24 3.26 -39.71
N ALA A 495 -16.67 4.02 -40.71
CA ALA A 495 -17.57 5.16 -40.55
C ALA A 495 -18.61 5.16 -41.69
N ALA A 496 -19.82 5.61 -41.38
CA ALA A 496 -20.87 5.79 -42.37
C ALA A 496 -20.82 7.21 -42.94
N ARG A 497 -21.12 7.38 -44.24
CA ARG A 497 -21.35 8.74 -44.79
C ARG A 497 -22.78 9.18 -44.53
N SER A 498 -22.96 10.47 -44.29
CA SER A 498 -24.26 11.08 -44.00
C SER A 498 -25.27 10.92 -45.14
N ASP A 499 -24.80 10.87 -46.39
CA ASP A 499 -25.60 10.76 -47.62
C ASP A 499 -26.01 9.31 -47.97
N TRP A 500 -25.57 8.31 -47.19
CA TRP A 500 -25.88 6.93 -47.50
C TRP A 500 -27.38 6.62 -47.33
N PRO A 501 -27.97 5.81 -48.23
CA PRO A 501 -29.29 5.26 -48.02
C PRO A 501 -29.26 4.15 -46.95
N LEU A 502 -30.38 3.91 -46.27
CA LEU A 502 -30.50 2.89 -45.22
C LEU A 502 -30.04 1.50 -45.68
N ALA A 503 -30.36 1.11 -46.91
CA ALA A 503 -29.95 -0.18 -47.50
C ALA A 503 -28.42 -0.34 -47.63
N ARG A 504 -27.67 0.76 -47.71
CA ARG A 504 -26.21 0.71 -47.67
C ARG A 504 -25.70 0.62 -46.24
N LEU A 505 -26.29 1.36 -45.30
CA LEU A 505 -25.98 1.27 -43.87
C LEU A 505 -26.22 -0.14 -43.32
N GLU A 506 -27.31 -0.82 -43.72
CA GLU A 506 -27.61 -2.20 -43.32
C GLU A 506 -26.54 -3.19 -43.80
N ARG A 507 -26.13 -3.08 -45.07
CA ARG A 507 -25.01 -3.87 -45.62
C ARG A 507 -23.71 -3.62 -44.87
N GLU A 508 -23.47 -2.38 -44.46
CA GLU A 508 -22.27 -2.01 -43.73
C GLU A 508 -22.25 -2.61 -42.31
N PHE A 509 -23.38 -2.59 -41.60
CA PHE A 509 -23.51 -3.27 -40.32
C PHE A 509 -23.35 -4.79 -40.44
N ALA A 510 -23.89 -5.39 -41.50
CA ALA A 510 -23.70 -6.81 -41.77
C ALA A 510 -22.23 -7.17 -42.06
N ARG A 511 -21.52 -6.30 -42.80
CA ARG A 511 -20.10 -6.47 -43.16
C ARG A 511 -19.18 -6.32 -41.94
N THR A 512 -19.33 -5.23 -41.19
CA THR A 512 -18.45 -4.87 -40.08
C THR A 512 -18.79 -5.61 -38.79
N ARG A 513 -20.01 -6.15 -38.69
CA ARG A 513 -20.60 -6.70 -37.45
C ARG A 513 -20.56 -5.70 -36.30
N HIS A 514 -20.51 -4.41 -36.59
CA HIS A 514 -20.54 -3.36 -35.59
C HIS A 514 -21.99 -3.03 -35.23
N HIS A 515 -22.25 -2.72 -33.95
CA HIS A 515 -23.59 -2.31 -33.51
C HIS A 515 -23.82 -0.78 -33.57
N GLY A 516 -22.91 -0.05 -34.21
CA GLY A 516 -22.96 1.41 -34.33
C GLY A 516 -21.66 2.01 -34.86
N LEU A 517 -21.79 3.03 -35.71
CA LEU A 517 -20.73 3.65 -36.50
C LEU A 517 -20.77 5.18 -36.33
N PRO A 518 -19.61 5.86 -36.30
CA PRO A 518 -19.56 7.31 -36.47
C PRO A 518 -20.05 7.69 -37.87
N VAL A 519 -20.68 8.86 -37.99
CA VAL A 519 -21.21 9.40 -39.24
C VAL A 519 -20.37 10.59 -39.65
N LEU A 520 -19.86 10.56 -40.88
CA LEU A 520 -19.03 11.60 -41.47
C LEU A 520 -19.77 12.33 -42.59
N ASP A 521 -19.51 13.62 -42.74
CA ASP A 521 -19.94 14.40 -43.90
C ASP A 521 -19.02 14.19 -45.12
N GLU A 522 -19.29 14.91 -46.21
CA GLU A 522 -18.49 14.83 -47.43
C GLU A 522 -17.05 15.33 -47.25
N GLN A 523 -16.82 16.18 -46.25
CA GLN A 523 -15.52 16.73 -45.88
C GLN A 523 -14.78 15.84 -44.86
N GLY A 524 -15.33 14.67 -44.52
CA GLY A 524 -14.75 13.73 -43.56
C GLY A 524 -14.86 14.16 -42.10
N GLN A 525 -15.69 15.14 -41.79
CA GLN A 525 -15.91 15.63 -40.43
C GLN A 525 -17.02 14.85 -39.73
N LEU A 526 -16.87 14.65 -38.43
CA LEU A 526 -17.84 13.98 -37.58
C LEU A 526 -19.11 14.81 -37.42
N VAL A 527 -20.23 14.25 -37.85
CA VAL A 527 -21.56 14.91 -37.77
C VAL A 527 -22.56 14.14 -36.92
N GLY A 528 -22.27 12.90 -36.55
CA GLY A 528 -23.13 12.12 -35.66
C GLY A 528 -22.64 10.70 -35.39
N ILE A 529 -23.49 9.92 -34.74
CA ILE A 529 -23.32 8.47 -34.57
C ILE A 529 -24.64 7.76 -34.90
N VAL A 530 -24.56 6.63 -35.57
CA VAL A 530 -25.73 5.81 -35.93
C VAL A 530 -25.57 4.41 -35.37
N THR A 531 -26.64 3.83 -34.82
CA THR A 531 -26.64 2.48 -34.25
C THR A 531 -27.56 1.53 -35.00
N LEU A 532 -27.42 0.23 -34.73
CA LEU A 532 -28.33 -0.77 -35.29
C LEU A 532 -29.78 -0.54 -34.80
N GLN A 533 -29.96 -0.06 -33.57
CA GLN A 533 -31.29 0.30 -33.04
C GLN A 533 -31.91 1.48 -33.80
N ASP A 534 -31.10 2.47 -34.19
CA ASP A 534 -31.59 3.61 -34.99
C ASP A 534 -32.06 3.14 -36.37
N LEU A 535 -31.33 2.20 -36.97
CA LEU A 535 -31.72 1.55 -38.22
C LEU A 535 -33.01 0.73 -38.07
N GLU A 536 -33.14 -0.07 -37.01
CA GLU A 536 -34.35 -0.86 -36.72
C GLU A 536 -35.58 0.04 -36.52
N ARG A 537 -35.42 1.16 -35.80
CA ARG A 537 -36.49 2.16 -35.62
C ARG A 537 -36.90 2.78 -36.95
N ALA A 538 -35.94 3.15 -37.78
CA ALA A 538 -36.21 3.77 -39.07
C ALA A 538 -36.90 2.82 -40.06
N ARG A 539 -36.69 1.51 -39.94
CA ARG A 539 -37.41 0.49 -40.75
C ARG A 539 -38.92 0.44 -40.47
N ALA A 540 -39.36 0.93 -39.31
CA ALA A 540 -40.78 0.99 -38.96
C ALA A 540 -41.44 2.32 -39.37
N ALA A 541 -40.72 3.23 -40.02
CA ALA A 541 -41.28 4.48 -40.56
C ALA A 541 -42.15 4.21 -41.81
N GLU A 542 -43.03 5.15 -42.15
CA GLU A 542 -43.96 5.01 -43.30
C GLU A 542 -43.24 5.00 -44.66
N HIS A 543 -42.08 5.67 -44.78
CA HIS A 543 -41.29 5.80 -46.01
C HIS A 543 -39.77 5.62 -45.76
N PRO A 544 -39.30 4.43 -45.37
CA PRO A 544 -37.90 4.19 -45.02
C PRO A 544 -36.93 4.39 -46.21
N GLU A 545 -37.42 4.25 -47.44
CA GLU A 545 -36.67 4.45 -48.68
C GLU A 545 -36.25 5.91 -48.95
N GLN A 546 -36.89 6.88 -48.28
CA GLN A 546 -36.57 8.31 -48.42
C GLN A 546 -35.59 8.81 -47.36
N LEU A 547 -35.30 8.00 -46.34
CA LEU A 547 -34.41 8.37 -45.24
C LEU A 547 -32.93 8.17 -45.62
N THR A 548 -32.08 9.00 -45.03
CA THR A 548 -30.63 8.90 -45.14
C THR A 548 -30.00 8.67 -43.76
N VAL A 549 -28.72 8.29 -43.73
CA VAL A 549 -27.99 8.13 -42.45
C VAL A 549 -27.99 9.43 -41.64
N ALA A 550 -27.98 10.61 -42.28
CA ALA A 550 -28.05 11.90 -41.61
C ALA A 550 -29.34 12.10 -40.78
N ASP A 551 -30.44 11.47 -41.21
CA ASP A 551 -31.75 11.54 -40.55
C ASP A 551 -31.83 10.61 -39.33
N LEU A 552 -31.05 9.53 -39.35
CA LEU A 552 -30.96 8.55 -38.25
C LEU A 552 -29.91 8.92 -37.21
N ALA A 553 -28.89 9.69 -37.59
CA ALA A 553 -27.73 9.96 -36.77
C ALA A 553 -28.07 10.81 -35.53
N THR A 554 -27.60 10.38 -34.36
CA THR A 554 -27.63 11.19 -33.15
C THR A 554 -26.57 12.29 -33.24
N LYS A 555 -26.98 13.56 -33.09
CA LYS A 555 -26.13 14.75 -33.27
C LYS A 555 -25.59 15.34 -31.97
N ASP A 556 -26.27 15.13 -30.83
CA ASP A 556 -25.75 15.50 -29.50
C ASP A 556 -24.75 14.44 -29.02
N LEU A 557 -23.48 14.63 -29.41
CA LEU A 557 -22.44 13.64 -29.17
C LEU A 557 -21.77 13.84 -27.82
N VAL A 558 -21.75 12.77 -27.03
CA VAL A 558 -20.78 12.65 -25.94
C VAL A 558 -19.49 12.10 -26.54
N VAL A 559 -18.40 12.84 -26.37
CA VAL A 559 -17.09 12.51 -26.93
C VAL A 559 -16.08 12.12 -25.86
N ALA A 560 -15.00 11.47 -26.29
CA ALA A 560 -13.80 11.26 -25.51
C ALA A 560 -12.60 11.98 -26.15
N TYR A 561 -11.56 12.24 -25.35
CA TYR A 561 -10.33 12.89 -25.81
C TYR A 561 -9.14 11.95 -25.67
N PRO A 562 -8.15 11.98 -26.57
CA PRO A 562 -7.02 11.05 -26.55
C PRO A 562 -6.16 11.15 -25.28
N ASP A 563 -6.03 12.34 -24.71
CA ASP A 563 -5.20 12.66 -23.55
C ASP A 563 -5.84 12.32 -22.20
N GLU A 564 -7.14 12.02 -22.16
CA GLU A 564 -7.83 11.77 -20.89
C GLU A 564 -7.71 10.31 -20.43
N PRO A 565 -7.74 10.04 -19.11
CA PRO A 565 -7.74 8.67 -18.60
C PRO A 565 -9.04 7.94 -18.95
N VAL A 566 -8.97 6.65 -19.30
CA VAL A 566 -10.14 5.83 -19.68
C VAL A 566 -11.24 5.77 -18.61
N ALA A 567 -10.89 5.99 -17.34
CA ALA A 567 -11.85 6.09 -16.23
C ALA A 567 -12.91 7.19 -16.45
N LEU A 568 -12.57 8.29 -17.13
CA LEU A 568 -13.47 9.43 -17.32
C LEU A 568 -14.51 9.16 -18.43
N PRO A 569 -14.15 8.70 -19.64
CA PRO A 569 -15.08 8.18 -20.64
C PRO A 569 -15.98 7.07 -20.12
N LEU A 570 -15.45 6.12 -19.32
CA LEU A 570 -16.25 5.03 -18.76
C LEU A 570 -17.37 5.55 -17.86
N ARG A 571 -17.11 6.60 -17.07
CA ARG A 571 -18.15 7.28 -16.28
C ARG A 571 -19.18 7.97 -17.15
N ARG A 572 -18.76 8.67 -18.21
CA ARG A 572 -19.68 9.30 -19.17
C ARG A 572 -20.56 8.25 -19.85
N MET A 573 -19.97 7.12 -20.26
CA MET A 573 -20.67 5.97 -20.82
C MET A 573 -21.70 5.40 -19.84
N GLY A 574 -21.32 5.18 -18.58
CA GLY A 574 -22.23 4.61 -17.56
C GLY A 574 -23.40 5.52 -17.21
N ALA A 575 -23.19 6.84 -17.16
CA ALA A 575 -24.24 7.80 -16.80
C ALA A 575 -25.37 7.90 -17.84
N ARG A 576 -25.07 7.61 -19.11
CA ARG A 576 -26.02 7.68 -20.24
C ARG A 576 -26.23 6.33 -20.95
N ASP A 577 -25.82 5.24 -20.31
CA ASP A 577 -25.76 3.88 -20.85
C ASP A 577 -25.24 3.76 -22.31
N LEU A 578 -24.16 4.48 -22.61
CA LEU A 578 -23.56 4.49 -23.95
C LEU A 578 -22.57 3.34 -24.11
N GLY A 579 -22.70 2.56 -25.18
CA GLY A 579 -21.79 1.45 -25.49
C GLY A 579 -20.47 1.87 -26.15
N ARG A 580 -20.41 3.09 -26.71
CA ARG A 580 -19.26 3.62 -27.46
C ARG A 580 -19.25 5.14 -27.44
N LEU A 581 -18.07 5.74 -27.59
CA LEU A 581 -17.87 7.17 -27.75
C LEU A 581 -16.91 7.44 -28.91
N PRO A 582 -17.20 8.40 -29.81
CA PRO A 582 -16.21 8.91 -30.75
C PRO A 582 -15.11 9.65 -29.97
N VAL A 583 -13.86 9.40 -30.38
CA VAL A 583 -12.69 10.10 -29.86
C VAL A 583 -12.34 11.21 -30.83
N VAL A 584 -12.27 12.45 -30.34
CA VAL A 584 -12.09 13.63 -31.18
C VAL A 584 -10.89 14.44 -30.74
N GLU A 585 -10.40 15.29 -31.63
CA GLU A 585 -9.35 16.24 -31.28
C GLU A 585 -9.90 17.31 -30.32
N ARG A 586 -9.13 17.65 -29.29
CA ARG A 586 -9.54 18.62 -28.26
C ARG A 586 -9.70 20.03 -28.82
N SER A 587 -8.87 20.41 -29.79
CA SER A 587 -8.95 21.68 -30.54
C SER A 587 -10.09 21.70 -31.57
N ASN A 588 -10.43 20.54 -32.13
CA ASN A 588 -11.46 20.42 -33.15
C ASN A 588 -12.39 19.22 -32.87
N PRO A 589 -13.54 19.44 -32.20
CA PRO A 589 -14.49 18.39 -31.84
C PRO A 589 -15.13 17.67 -33.05
N ARG A 590 -14.98 18.20 -34.26
CA ARG A 590 -15.46 17.57 -35.51
C ARG A 590 -14.44 16.65 -36.15
N GLN A 591 -13.18 16.70 -35.73
CA GLN A 591 -12.15 15.81 -36.24
C GLN A 591 -12.16 14.50 -35.47
N LEU A 592 -12.61 13.42 -36.12
CA LEU A 592 -12.61 12.08 -35.56
C LEU A 592 -11.18 11.50 -35.57
N LEU A 593 -10.69 11.11 -34.39
CA LEU A 593 -9.40 10.45 -34.21
C LEU A 593 -9.53 8.93 -34.00
N GLY A 594 -10.69 8.46 -33.57
CA GLY A 594 -10.96 7.05 -33.35
C GLY A 594 -12.29 6.78 -32.67
N LEU A 595 -12.52 5.52 -32.30
CA LEU A 595 -13.71 5.07 -31.59
C LEU A 595 -13.31 4.32 -30.32
N LEU A 596 -13.89 4.69 -29.18
CA LEU A 596 -13.68 4.03 -27.90
C LEU A 596 -14.92 3.20 -27.55
N ARG A 597 -14.79 1.88 -27.45
CA ARG A 597 -15.90 1.00 -27.06
C ARG A 597 -15.72 0.53 -25.62
N ARG A 598 -16.84 0.23 -24.95
CA ARG A 598 -16.84 -0.32 -23.58
C ARG A 598 -16.00 -1.60 -23.46
N GLN A 599 -16.04 -2.46 -24.49
CA GLN A 599 -15.25 -3.69 -24.55
C GLN A 599 -13.74 -3.43 -24.63
N ASP A 600 -13.30 -2.36 -25.30
CA ASP A 600 -11.88 -2.03 -25.42
C ASP A 600 -11.33 -1.60 -24.05
N ILE A 601 -12.11 -0.84 -23.28
CA ILE A 601 -11.77 -0.45 -21.90
C ILE A 601 -11.65 -1.69 -20.99
N ILE A 602 -12.59 -2.63 -21.09
CA ILE A 602 -12.56 -3.87 -20.28
C ILE A 602 -11.33 -4.72 -20.64
N LYS A 603 -11.04 -4.89 -21.94
CA LYS A 603 -9.84 -5.61 -22.39
C LYS A 603 -8.55 -4.97 -21.90
N ALA A 604 -8.45 -3.64 -22.01
CA ALA A 604 -7.29 -2.91 -21.52
C ALA A 604 -7.13 -3.03 -20.00
N TYR A 605 -8.23 -3.02 -19.24
CA TYR A 605 -8.24 -3.28 -17.81
C TYR A 605 -7.72 -4.67 -17.46
N ASP A 606 -8.24 -5.71 -18.12
CA ASP A 606 -7.83 -7.10 -17.90
C ASP A 606 -6.35 -7.32 -18.26
N GLN A 607 -5.89 -6.72 -19.37
CA GLN A 607 -4.48 -6.76 -19.77
C GLN A 607 -3.58 -6.02 -18.78
N ALA A 608 -3.99 -4.87 -18.26
CA ALA A 608 -3.22 -4.13 -17.28
C ALA A 608 -3.19 -4.84 -15.91
N LEU A 609 -4.30 -5.47 -15.50
CA LEU A 609 -4.34 -6.36 -14.33
C LEU A 609 -3.39 -7.55 -14.49
N PHE A 610 -3.40 -8.19 -15.67
CA PHE A 610 -2.52 -9.31 -15.98
C PHE A 610 -1.06 -8.90 -16.00
N SER A 611 -0.74 -7.77 -16.65
CA SER A 611 0.61 -7.21 -16.71
C SER A 611 1.13 -6.84 -15.32
N ARG A 612 0.28 -6.31 -14.43
CA ARG A 612 0.67 -6.03 -13.04
C ARG A 612 0.91 -7.30 -12.25
N ARG A 613 0.05 -8.32 -12.39
CA ARG A 613 0.27 -9.65 -11.78
C ARG A 613 1.55 -10.29 -12.32
N LEU A 614 1.86 -10.11 -13.60
CA LEU A 614 3.14 -10.51 -14.16
C LEU A 614 4.25 -9.68 -13.53
N VAL A 615 4.28 -8.36 -13.56
CA VAL A 615 5.37 -7.58 -12.96
C VAL A 615 5.61 -7.94 -11.47
N THR A 616 4.55 -8.14 -10.68
CA THR A 616 4.68 -8.57 -9.28
C THR A 616 5.11 -10.03 -9.13
N SER A 617 4.60 -10.98 -9.94
CA SER A 617 5.00 -12.40 -9.87
C SER A 617 6.29 -12.72 -10.64
N THR A 618 6.67 -11.87 -11.59
CA THR A 618 7.81 -12.01 -12.49
C THR A 618 9.03 -11.34 -11.87
N ALA A 619 8.89 -10.33 -10.99
CA ALA A 619 10.00 -9.92 -10.12
C ALA A 619 10.47 -11.07 -9.21
N ASP A 620 9.55 -11.93 -8.75
CA ASP A 620 9.87 -13.13 -7.97
C ASP A 620 10.27 -14.34 -8.83
N LYS A 621 9.72 -14.48 -10.05
CA LYS A 621 10.02 -15.61 -10.97
C LYS A 621 11.19 -15.38 -11.93
N LEU A 622 11.54 -14.16 -12.32
CA LEU A 622 12.76 -13.86 -13.09
C LEU A 622 14.03 -14.05 -12.25
N ARG A 623 13.92 -14.14 -10.92
CA ARG A 623 15.03 -14.59 -10.07
C ARG A 623 15.43 -16.05 -10.28
N LEU A 624 14.60 -16.86 -10.95
CA LEU A 624 14.98 -18.24 -11.29
C LEU A 624 16.04 -18.32 -12.39
N VAL A 625 16.48 -17.20 -12.98
CA VAL A 625 17.44 -17.21 -14.09
C VAL A 625 18.52 -16.13 -13.91
N GLN A 626 19.04 -15.95 -12.68
CA GLN A 626 20.38 -15.40 -12.49
C GLN A 626 21.26 -16.49 -11.87
N LEU A 627 21.58 -17.51 -12.67
CA LEU A 627 22.71 -18.36 -12.32
C LEU A 627 23.98 -17.46 -12.36
N PRO A 628 24.81 -17.45 -11.31
CA PRO A 628 26.02 -16.63 -11.28
C PRO A 628 26.89 -16.96 -12.50
N ARG A 629 27.29 -15.92 -13.25
CA ARG A 629 28.14 -16.06 -14.45
C ARG A 629 27.48 -16.81 -15.62
N THR A 630 26.15 -16.77 -15.77
CA THR A 630 25.49 -17.16 -17.03
C THR A 630 24.91 -15.94 -17.74
N GLN A 631 25.01 -15.89 -19.05
CA GLN A 631 24.40 -14.90 -19.92
C GLN A 631 23.43 -15.58 -20.88
N LEU A 632 22.36 -14.87 -21.22
CA LEU A 632 21.51 -15.25 -22.35
C LEU A 632 22.24 -14.84 -23.63
N ALA A 633 22.61 -15.82 -24.45
CA ALA A 633 23.18 -15.61 -25.77
C ALA A 633 22.13 -15.93 -26.82
N GLU A 634 21.85 -14.96 -27.69
CA GLU A 634 20.98 -15.12 -28.86
C GLU A 634 21.85 -15.07 -30.11
N VAL A 635 21.65 -16.03 -31.01
CA VAL A 635 22.44 -16.14 -32.24
C VAL A 635 21.58 -16.68 -33.37
N GLU A 636 21.78 -16.13 -34.56
CA GLU A 636 21.20 -16.66 -35.79
C GLU A 636 22.13 -17.72 -36.38
N VAL A 637 21.57 -18.84 -36.82
CA VAL A 637 22.33 -19.93 -37.45
C VAL A 637 22.80 -19.47 -38.83
N ALA A 638 24.10 -19.18 -38.98
CA ALA A 638 24.67 -18.78 -40.26
C ALA A 638 24.70 -19.95 -41.27
N GLU A 639 24.56 -19.63 -42.55
CA GLU A 639 24.69 -20.58 -43.65
C GLU A 639 26.13 -21.12 -43.70
N GLY A 640 26.28 -22.45 -43.63
CA GLY A 640 27.59 -23.12 -43.54
C GLY A 640 28.19 -23.24 -42.13
N SER A 641 27.45 -22.84 -41.08
CA SER A 641 27.88 -23.06 -39.69
C SER A 641 27.87 -24.55 -39.30
N PRO A 642 28.69 -24.97 -38.31
CA PRO A 642 28.65 -26.33 -37.77
C PRO A 642 27.27 -26.77 -37.24
N ALA A 643 26.43 -25.82 -36.82
CA ALA A 643 25.08 -26.08 -36.33
C ALA A 643 24.05 -26.31 -37.45
N ALA A 644 24.24 -25.72 -38.64
CA ALA A 644 23.29 -25.82 -39.75
C ALA A 644 23.17 -27.28 -40.27
N GLY A 645 21.95 -27.80 -40.35
CA GLY A 645 21.64 -29.15 -40.82
C GLY A 645 21.90 -30.27 -39.80
N ASN A 646 22.33 -29.94 -38.58
CA ASN A 646 22.57 -30.90 -37.51
C ASN A 646 21.45 -30.89 -36.46
N THR A 647 21.27 -32.01 -35.78
CA THR A 647 20.36 -32.09 -34.63
C THR A 647 21.00 -31.48 -33.39
N VAL A 648 20.19 -30.93 -32.47
CA VAL A 648 20.65 -30.37 -31.20
C VAL A 648 21.56 -31.33 -30.43
N ALA A 649 21.25 -32.64 -30.43
CA ALA A 649 22.06 -33.65 -29.76
C ALA A 649 23.48 -33.82 -30.36
N LYS A 650 23.67 -33.48 -31.64
CA LYS A 650 24.94 -33.64 -32.37
C LYS A 650 25.82 -32.38 -32.37
N MET A 651 25.29 -31.24 -31.92
CA MET A 651 25.99 -29.95 -31.95
C MET A 651 27.20 -29.83 -31.01
N GLY A 652 27.39 -30.76 -30.08
CA GLY A 652 28.49 -30.69 -29.12
C GLY A 652 28.42 -29.44 -28.22
N LEU A 653 27.21 -29.08 -27.76
CA LEU A 653 26.97 -27.93 -26.90
C LEU A 653 27.89 -27.96 -25.66
N PRO A 654 28.35 -26.81 -25.15
CA PRO A 654 29.12 -26.74 -23.92
C PRO A 654 28.36 -27.40 -22.74
N ARG A 655 29.10 -28.04 -21.81
CA ARG A 655 28.49 -28.83 -20.71
C ARG A 655 27.57 -28.02 -19.79
N ASP A 656 27.78 -26.70 -19.70
CA ASP A 656 26.98 -25.77 -18.90
C ASP A 656 26.15 -24.82 -19.79
N CYS A 657 25.60 -25.34 -20.88
CA CYS A 657 24.73 -24.63 -21.82
C CYS A 657 23.33 -25.24 -21.80
N VAL A 658 22.30 -24.41 -21.64
CA VAL A 658 20.89 -24.81 -21.74
C VAL A 658 20.22 -24.01 -22.84
N LEU A 659 19.80 -24.68 -23.91
CA LEU A 659 18.97 -24.04 -24.93
C LEU A 659 17.61 -23.68 -24.32
N VAL A 660 17.17 -22.45 -24.55
CA VAL A 660 15.93 -21.90 -24.00
C VAL A 660 14.81 -22.00 -25.04
N TRP A 661 15.09 -21.59 -26.28
CA TRP A 661 14.16 -21.66 -27.40
C TRP A 661 14.90 -21.65 -28.74
N ILE A 662 14.24 -22.18 -29.77
CA ILE A 662 14.65 -22.09 -31.18
C ILE A 662 13.49 -21.44 -31.93
N GLN A 663 13.75 -20.53 -32.87
CA GLN A 663 12.72 -19.92 -33.70
C GLN A 663 13.04 -20.15 -35.17
N HIS A 664 12.11 -20.81 -35.87
CA HIS A 664 12.19 -21.08 -37.31
C HIS A 664 10.98 -20.42 -37.98
N GLU A 665 11.21 -19.58 -39.00
CA GLU A 665 10.15 -18.86 -39.74
C GLU A 665 9.12 -18.15 -38.85
N GLY A 666 9.56 -17.60 -37.72
CA GLY A 666 8.70 -16.89 -36.77
C GLY A 666 7.97 -17.76 -35.74
N GLN A 667 8.03 -19.10 -35.83
CA GLN A 667 7.45 -20.02 -34.84
C GLN A 667 8.48 -20.48 -33.80
N THR A 668 8.12 -20.42 -32.51
CA THR A 668 8.96 -20.88 -31.40
C THR A 668 8.85 -22.39 -31.22
N ILE A 669 9.98 -23.08 -31.30
CA ILE A 669 10.15 -24.52 -31.13
C ILE A 669 10.89 -24.78 -29.81
N MET A 670 10.40 -25.75 -29.02
CA MET A 670 11.06 -26.19 -27.80
C MET A 670 12.29 -27.05 -28.12
N PRO A 671 13.47 -26.73 -27.59
CA PRO A 671 14.70 -27.44 -27.93
C PRO A 671 14.72 -28.85 -27.33
N HIS A 672 14.73 -29.86 -28.19
CA HIS A 672 14.93 -31.26 -27.86
C HIS A 672 16.03 -31.86 -28.74
N GLY A 673 16.64 -32.98 -28.32
CA GLY A 673 17.80 -33.57 -28.98
C GLY A 673 17.63 -33.88 -30.47
N ASP A 674 16.38 -34.13 -30.90
CA ASP A 674 16.03 -34.50 -32.27
C ASP A 674 15.71 -33.30 -33.18
N VAL A 675 15.65 -32.09 -32.63
CA VAL A 675 15.36 -30.86 -33.41
C VAL A 675 16.55 -30.57 -34.32
N VAL A 676 16.30 -30.45 -35.62
CA VAL A 676 17.29 -30.05 -36.64
C VAL A 676 17.28 -28.54 -36.78
N LEU A 677 18.46 -27.93 -36.73
CA LEU A 677 18.61 -26.49 -36.96
C LEU A 677 18.83 -26.19 -38.45
N HIS A 678 18.17 -25.17 -38.96
CA HIS A 678 18.29 -24.68 -40.32
C HIS A 678 19.01 -23.33 -40.34
N ALA A 679 19.63 -22.98 -41.47
CA ALA A 679 20.17 -21.64 -41.66
C ALA A 679 19.04 -20.60 -41.55
N GLY A 680 19.28 -19.52 -40.81
CA GLY A 680 18.28 -18.50 -40.51
C GLY A 680 17.45 -18.75 -39.24
N ASP A 681 17.63 -19.89 -38.55
CA ASP A 681 17.00 -20.11 -37.24
C ASP A 681 17.60 -19.15 -36.20
N GLN A 682 16.76 -18.61 -35.31
CA GLN A 682 17.24 -17.91 -34.12
C GLN A 682 17.28 -18.87 -32.93
N VAL A 683 18.41 -18.92 -32.25
CA VAL A 683 18.62 -19.81 -31.11
C VAL A 683 19.00 -18.99 -29.90
N ALA A 684 18.28 -19.19 -28.79
CA ALA A 684 18.62 -18.59 -27.51
C ALA A 684 19.08 -19.66 -26.52
N ALA A 685 20.19 -19.36 -25.84
CA ALA A 685 20.78 -20.25 -24.86
C ALA A 685 21.23 -19.50 -23.61
N MET A 686 21.04 -20.15 -22.47
CA MET A 686 21.69 -19.83 -21.22
C MET A 686 23.08 -20.45 -21.21
N VAL A 687 24.12 -19.62 -21.28
CA VAL A 687 25.52 -20.07 -21.38
C VAL A 687 26.36 -19.42 -20.29
N ARG A 688 27.32 -20.15 -19.70
CA ARG A 688 28.30 -19.49 -18.81
C ARG A 688 29.08 -18.41 -19.57
N THR A 689 29.31 -17.26 -18.95
CA THR A 689 30.01 -16.09 -19.53
C THR A 689 31.35 -16.47 -20.17
N GLU A 690 32.09 -17.41 -19.58
CA GLU A 690 33.38 -17.89 -20.09
C GLU A 690 33.27 -18.81 -21.33
N GLN A 691 32.08 -19.33 -21.63
CA GLN A 691 31.80 -20.26 -22.72
C GLN A 691 30.99 -19.62 -23.85
N VAL A 692 30.60 -18.34 -23.73
CA VAL A 692 29.76 -17.64 -24.72
C VAL A 692 30.40 -17.65 -26.11
N GLU A 693 31.68 -17.31 -26.24
CA GLU A 693 32.35 -17.34 -27.56
C GLU A 693 32.41 -18.75 -28.16
N ARG A 694 32.62 -19.78 -27.32
CA ARG A 694 32.62 -21.17 -27.77
C ARG A 694 31.23 -21.63 -28.23
N PHE A 695 30.18 -21.13 -27.58
CA PHE A 695 28.81 -21.34 -28.01
C PHE A 695 28.53 -20.63 -29.34
N LEU A 696 28.84 -19.33 -29.44
CA LEU A 696 28.63 -18.54 -30.67
C LEU A 696 29.38 -19.11 -31.88
N ALA A 697 30.58 -19.68 -31.68
CA ALA A 697 31.37 -20.29 -32.74
C ALA A 697 30.67 -21.49 -33.43
N LEU A 698 29.73 -22.17 -32.77
CA LEU A 698 28.96 -23.26 -33.37
C LEU A 698 27.97 -22.77 -34.45
N PHE A 699 27.60 -21.49 -34.39
CA PHE A 699 26.54 -20.90 -35.22
C PHE A 699 27.08 -19.87 -36.23
N ARG A 700 28.39 -19.60 -36.23
CA ARG A 700 29.07 -18.71 -37.19
C ARG A 700 29.69 -19.52 -38.35
N ASP A 701 29.90 -18.87 -39.51
CA ASP A 701 30.54 -19.50 -40.68
C ASP A 701 31.98 -19.96 -40.34
N ALA A 702 32.36 -21.16 -40.76
CA ALA A 702 33.66 -21.77 -40.48
C ALA A 702 34.80 -21.26 -41.38
N ARG A 703 34.52 -20.34 -42.32
CA ARG A 703 35.55 -19.73 -43.17
C ARG A 703 36.40 -18.71 -42.38
N PRO A 704 37.75 -18.79 -42.40
CA PRO A 704 38.60 -17.82 -41.71
C PRO A 704 38.40 -16.43 -42.32
N ALA A 705 38.19 -15.43 -41.46
CA ALA A 705 38.12 -14.03 -41.84
C ALA A 705 39.45 -13.58 -42.49
N GLU A 706 39.40 -12.98 -43.68
CA GLU A 706 40.54 -12.27 -44.25
C GLU A 706 40.99 -11.14 -43.31
N PRO A 707 42.31 -10.95 -43.10
CA PRO A 707 42.80 -9.88 -42.23
C PRO A 707 42.47 -8.50 -42.82
N PRO A 708 42.18 -7.50 -41.97
CA PRO A 708 41.81 -6.17 -42.42
C PRO A 708 42.97 -5.51 -43.19
N GLN A 709 42.69 -5.02 -44.40
CA GLN A 709 43.63 -4.24 -45.19
C GLN A 709 44.03 -2.97 -44.42
N ALA A 710 45.32 -2.75 -44.27
CA ALA A 710 45.89 -1.58 -43.60
C ALA A 710 45.55 -0.30 -44.39
N GLU A 711 44.97 0.68 -43.72
CA GLU A 711 44.85 2.05 -44.25
C GLU A 711 46.24 2.67 -44.45
N PRO A 712 46.48 3.41 -45.56
CA PRO A 712 47.76 4.08 -45.78
C PRO A 712 47.93 5.30 -44.86
N PRO A 713 49.17 5.67 -44.50
CA PRO A 713 49.43 6.69 -43.50
C PRO A 713 49.06 8.09 -44.00
N MET A 714 48.40 8.86 -43.13
CA MET A 714 48.14 10.28 -43.35
C MET A 714 49.45 11.06 -43.48
N ALA A 715 49.66 11.68 -44.63
CA ALA A 715 50.67 12.70 -44.84
C ALA A 715 50.26 13.98 -44.10
N SER A 716 51.15 14.47 -43.25
CA SER A 716 51.11 15.82 -42.72
C SER A 716 51.36 16.82 -43.84
N ASP A 717 50.50 17.84 -43.98
CA ASP A 717 50.96 19.11 -44.53
C ASP A 717 50.40 20.30 -43.76
N ASN A 718 51.32 21.22 -43.49
CA ASN A 718 51.18 22.40 -42.68
C ASN A 718 50.59 23.55 -43.50
N GLY A 719 49.57 24.20 -42.92
CA GLY A 719 49.53 25.66 -42.80
C GLY A 719 49.05 26.50 -43.99
N ALA A 720 47.94 27.23 -43.78
CA ALA A 720 47.86 28.66 -44.12
C ALA A 720 46.65 29.35 -43.46
N ARG A 721 46.97 30.28 -42.55
CA ARG A 721 46.41 31.65 -42.36
C ARG A 721 44.89 31.88 -42.19
N ALA A 722 44.53 32.15 -40.93
CA ALA A 722 44.16 33.47 -40.37
C ALA A 722 43.00 34.33 -40.96
N LYS A 723 42.11 34.74 -40.02
CA LYS A 723 41.25 35.94 -39.91
C LYS A 723 39.96 36.00 -40.76
N GLN A 724 38.79 36.00 -40.10
CA GLN A 724 38.01 37.22 -39.80
C GLN A 724 36.68 36.91 -39.06
N SER A 725 36.34 37.84 -38.17
CA SER A 725 35.13 38.04 -37.36
C SER A 725 33.86 38.32 -38.17
N VAL A 726 32.67 37.90 -37.70
CA VAL A 726 31.43 38.72 -37.66
C VAL A 726 30.50 38.30 -36.50
N THR A 727 29.97 39.33 -35.86
CA THR A 727 29.11 39.55 -34.68
C THR A 727 27.63 39.08 -34.78
N PRO A 728 26.86 39.16 -33.66
CA PRO A 728 25.45 38.77 -33.56
C PRO A 728 24.49 39.87 -34.07
N GLY A 729 23.34 39.46 -34.63
CA GLY A 729 22.32 40.37 -35.12
C GLY A 729 21.23 40.70 -34.09
N GLN A 730 21.06 41.99 -33.80
CA GLN A 730 19.80 42.60 -33.37
C GLN A 730 19.57 43.89 -34.18
N GLY A 731 18.36 44.07 -34.72
CA GLY A 731 17.69 45.37 -34.74
C GLY A 731 17.21 45.97 -36.06
N VAL A 732 15.87 46.04 -36.17
CA VAL A 732 15.02 47.11 -36.75
C VAL A 732 14.66 47.09 -38.24
N ASN A 733 13.42 46.65 -38.52
CA ASN A 733 12.32 47.56 -38.92
C ASN A 733 10.99 47.01 -38.40
#